data_AF-A0A7Y5KR82-F1
#
_entry.id   AF-A0A7Y5KR82-F1
#
_cell.length_a   1.000
_cell.length_b   1.000
_cell.length_c   1.000
_cell.angle_alpha   90.00
_cell.angle_beta   90.00
_cell.angle_gamma   90.00
#
_symmetry.space_group_name_H-M   'P 1'
#
loop_
_entity.id
_entity.type
_entity.pdbx_description
1 polymer ?
#
loop_
_entity_poly.entity_id
_entity_poly.type
_entity_poly.pdbx_seq_one_letter_code
_entity_poly.pdbx_strand_id
1 'polypeptide(L)'
;MRPRRLYLTSAAFAAIALGCFVPGGCTDEPIDPAPNVVSISDGTYVVSVDTVGLRIELVRGDEIVTTLDGQSLSLGTVDEVRDEVNYDPYPLVAASPGYLPPAGVAFHPARRIVDFQQGDDSIDLDLEHEGGLRSHASIRVEAEGRFRIELVPSDASKVAWLRVGATAAADEAFYGLGEYFDDVNHRGRIRAMQIEVDELESGYNEAHAPVPFLVGTNGWGLFVETSYPGVFDVAASSSDRVEATFGLGTASSAGVVAHLYAAPHPLDVTKLYFETTSFPRLPAPWALGPLVWRDENDDQAQVESDLEIMRDLDLPTSGIWIDRPYATAVNTFDFDPAKFTDPQAMIDHAHALGFRVALWHVPYLDEKDPATQKLRAAAEEADVYPVESGITFNKWGKPIDFTAPGAVDFWRDNLRAYTSMGIEGFKLDYAEDVVPGAFGARNVYRFHDGSDERTMHRGYTLLYHETYGGVLPEEGGLLLCRAAKWGDQKHGIVVWPGDVDARMWKHGEEITEDGETFRAVGGLHASMVAGLTLGPSGFPFYGADTGGYRHAPPDKETFIRWFEQTALSSVMQIGTSTNDVAWEFDDDELLDLYRQYTRLHLRLFPYEWTLAQGIAKTGHPIQRPFGLQEPSYGEHPSDQYFFGDALLVAPVTEAGATTREVFLPSGRWIDFFDGTILEGPGLVTVDAPLSKLPLFVREGAVVPLLRPTIDTLSPTTDPDRVDSFATDAGDLFAVIAPGHASSFELYDGSRIAHATEDGVTTLDVSAGETFDRNVVVELVAFGDAPSHVGIGELTLEAADSLEALLSGGQGYYFDPLDRGGTVWVKIAWAVDSLHVTIERQ
;
A
#
# COMPACT_ATOMS: atom_id res chain seq x y z
N MET A 1 -30.44 -3.41 76.86
CA MET A 1 -29.07 -3.96 76.89
C MET A 1 -28.48 -3.80 75.50
N ARG A 2 -27.61 -2.81 75.30
CA ARG A 2 -26.81 -2.61 74.07
C ARG A 2 -25.42 -2.12 74.48
N PRO A 3 -24.33 -2.52 73.80
CA PRO A 3 -23.00 -2.00 74.06
C PRO A 3 -22.70 -0.73 73.27
N ARG A 4 -21.65 -0.06 73.74
CA ARG A 4 -21.25 1.34 73.54
C ARG A 4 -20.39 1.57 72.29
N ARG A 5 -20.45 2.81 71.78
CA ARG A 5 -19.47 3.52 70.96
C ARG A 5 -18.91 4.72 71.75
N LEU A 6 -17.67 5.08 71.39
CA LEU A 6 -16.97 6.38 71.39
C LEU A 6 -16.87 7.26 72.65
N TYR A 7 -15.66 7.83 72.82
CA TYR A 7 -15.44 9.18 73.34
C TYR A 7 -14.29 9.87 72.58
N LEU A 8 -14.57 11.07 72.04
CA LEU A 8 -13.66 12.23 71.96
C LEU A 8 -13.52 12.81 73.40
N THR A 9 -12.51 13.59 73.84
CA THR A 9 -12.20 14.97 73.43
C THR A 9 -11.01 15.57 74.25
N SER A 10 -10.28 16.50 73.61
CA SER A 10 -9.80 17.84 74.08
C SER A 10 -8.66 18.06 75.11
N ALA A 11 -7.52 18.56 74.57
CA ALA A 11 -6.81 19.84 74.81
C ALA A 11 -6.51 20.42 76.22
N ALA A 12 -5.25 20.84 76.45
CA ALA A 12 -4.88 22.04 77.24
C ALA A 12 -3.39 22.52 77.06
N PHE A 13 -3.25 23.81 76.72
CA PHE A 13 -2.33 24.87 77.22
C PHE A 13 -0.77 24.84 77.11
N ALA A 14 -0.28 25.78 76.28
CA ALA A 14 0.63 26.92 76.55
C ALA A 14 2.02 26.74 77.21
N ALA A 15 3.08 27.28 76.58
CA ALA A 15 3.76 28.53 76.98
C ALA A 15 4.98 28.87 76.09
N ILE A 16 5.27 30.17 76.02
CA ILE A 16 6.12 30.89 75.07
C ILE A 16 7.49 31.29 75.69
N ALA A 17 8.52 31.35 74.81
CA ALA A 17 9.75 32.16 74.80
C ALA A 17 10.94 31.88 75.75
N LEU A 18 12.15 31.74 75.18
CA LEU A 18 13.12 32.85 75.01
C LEU A 18 14.41 32.42 74.25
N GLY A 19 14.77 33.16 73.19
CA GLY A 19 16.12 33.76 73.04
C GLY A 19 17.23 33.10 72.21
N CYS A 20 17.36 33.56 70.95
CA CYS A 20 18.59 33.95 70.20
C CYS A 20 19.75 32.96 69.93
N PHE A 21 20.01 32.59 68.66
CA PHE A 21 21.03 33.17 67.73
C PHE A 21 21.09 32.37 66.40
N VAL A 22 21.30 33.08 65.29
CA VAL A 22 21.25 32.72 63.84
C VAL A 22 22.59 32.06 63.39
N PRO A 23 22.67 31.07 62.44
CA PRO A 23 22.62 31.34 60.98
C PRO A 23 22.11 30.24 60.02
N GLY A 24 21.56 30.70 58.88
CA GLY A 24 21.45 29.92 57.64
C GLY A 24 20.08 29.26 57.43
N GLY A 25 19.24 29.88 56.59
CA GLY A 25 17.91 29.36 56.26
C GLY A 25 18.00 28.11 55.40
N CYS A 26 17.61 26.96 55.96
CA CYS A 26 16.88 25.96 55.22
C CYS A 26 15.42 26.42 55.21
N THR A 27 14.89 26.77 54.04
CA THR A 27 13.45 26.77 53.84
C THR A 27 13.03 25.31 53.71
N ASP A 28 12.46 24.75 54.77
CA ASP A 28 11.58 23.57 54.68
C ASP A 28 10.33 24.01 53.89
N GLU A 29 10.45 24.09 52.58
CA GLU A 29 9.28 24.01 51.72
C GLU A 29 8.77 22.56 51.79
N PRO A 30 7.47 22.34 52.04
CA PRO A 30 6.91 21.01 51.91
C PRO A 30 7.11 20.55 50.47
N ILE A 31 7.88 19.47 50.28
CA ILE A 31 7.96 18.77 49.00
C ILE A 31 6.54 18.23 48.76
N ASP A 32 5.81 18.84 47.82
CA ASP A 32 4.54 18.30 47.37
C ASP A 32 4.78 16.85 46.92
N PRO A 33 3.92 15.88 47.31
CA PRO A 33 4.05 14.53 46.82
C PRO A 33 4.01 14.56 45.28
N ALA A 34 4.93 13.84 44.64
CA ALA A 34 4.98 13.74 43.20
C ALA A 34 3.58 13.38 42.64
N PRO A 35 3.14 14.00 41.53
CA PRO A 35 1.83 13.75 40.98
C PRO A 35 1.70 12.27 40.58
N ASN A 36 0.57 11.66 40.92
CA ASN A 36 0.27 10.27 40.53
C ASN A 36 0.05 10.13 39.01
N VAL A 37 -0.22 11.24 38.31
CA VAL A 37 -0.42 11.30 36.87
C VAL A 37 0.27 12.52 36.30
N VAL A 38 1.05 12.34 35.25
CA VAL A 38 1.65 13.42 34.42
C VAL A 38 1.12 13.33 33.00
N SER A 39 1.08 14.44 32.26
CA SER A 39 0.54 14.43 30.90
C SER A 39 1.12 15.49 29.98
N ILE A 40 1.11 15.19 28.69
CA ILE A 40 1.44 16.09 27.57
C ILE A 40 0.31 16.06 26.56
N SER A 41 0.13 17.13 25.79
CA SER A 41 -0.98 17.25 24.84
C SER A 41 -0.59 18.08 23.62
N ASP A 42 -1.16 17.73 22.47
CA ASP A 42 -1.13 18.53 21.25
C ASP A 42 -2.34 19.49 21.13
N GLY A 43 -3.25 19.48 22.12
CA GLY A 43 -4.51 20.23 22.12
C GLY A 43 -5.75 19.40 21.79
N THR A 44 -5.62 18.32 21.03
CA THR A 44 -6.69 17.40 20.62
C THR A 44 -6.58 16.06 21.36
N TYR A 45 -5.36 15.54 21.45
CA TYR A 45 -5.00 14.29 22.09
C TYR A 45 -4.14 14.56 23.33
N VAL A 46 -4.24 13.66 24.30
CA VAL A 46 -3.47 13.72 25.55
C VAL A 46 -2.76 12.39 25.74
N VAL A 47 -1.45 12.43 25.99
CA VAL A 47 -0.73 11.28 26.56
C VAL A 47 -0.65 11.47 28.07
N SER A 48 -1.28 10.57 28.81
CA SER A 48 -1.33 10.54 30.27
C SER A 48 -0.50 9.38 30.80
N VAL A 49 0.33 9.61 31.82
CA VAL A 49 1.18 8.58 32.44
C VAL A 49 0.84 8.46 33.92
N ASP A 50 0.28 7.31 34.33
CA ASP A 50 0.17 6.91 35.74
C ASP A 50 1.56 6.52 36.25
N THR A 51 2.15 7.38 37.08
CA THR A 51 3.52 7.26 37.57
C THR A 51 3.68 6.16 38.62
N VAL A 52 2.57 5.69 39.21
CA VAL A 52 2.54 4.62 40.21
C VAL A 52 2.19 3.29 39.58
N GLY A 53 1.19 3.28 38.69
CA GLY A 53 0.70 2.08 38.00
C GLY A 53 1.53 1.67 36.78
N LEU A 54 2.39 2.55 36.25
CA LEU A 54 3.09 2.39 34.97
C LEU A 54 2.09 2.10 33.84
N ARG A 55 1.26 3.10 33.56
CA ARG A 55 0.27 3.05 32.48
C ARG A 55 0.34 4.35 31.69
N ILE A 56 0.60 4.24 30.39
CA ILE A 56 0.66 5.35 29.44
C ILE A 56 -0.60 5.23 28.58
N GLU A 57 -1.49 6.21 28.63
CA GLU A 57 -2.76 6.22 27.91
C GLU A 57 -2.74 7.34 26.87
N LEU A 58 -3.05 7.00 25.62
CA LEU A 58 -3.34 7.97 24.57
C LEU A 58 -4.84 8.20 24.53
N VAL A 59 -5.24 9.44 24.80
CA VAL A 59 -6.64 9.81 25.06
C VAL A 59 -7.12 10.82 24.01
N ARG A 60 -8.31 10.59 23.46
CA ARG A 60 -9.05 11.50 22.57
C ARG A 60 -10.32 11.95 23.29
N GLY A 61 -10.34 13.17 23.82
CA GLY A 61 -11.43 13.62 24.69
C GLY A 61 -11.49 12.80 25.98
N ASP A 62 -12.54 11.99 26.15
CA ASP A 62 -12.71 11.06 27.30
C ASP A 62 -12.45 9.59 26.93
N GLU A 63 -12.11 9.31 25.65
CA GLU A 63 -11.89 7.97 25.12
C GLU A 63 -10.40 7.62 25.17
N ILE A 64 -10.06 6.47 25.77
CA ILE A 64 -8.72 5.89 25.68
C ILE A 64 -8.64 5.20 24.31
N VAL A 65 -7.85 5.75 23.40
CA VAL A 65 -7.64 5.22 22.06
C VAL A 65 -6.75 3.97 22.14
N THR A 66 -5.69 4.04 22.94
CA THR A 66 -4.83 2.88 23.25
C THR A 66 -4.06 3.08 24.55
N THR A 67 -3.53 1.99 25.10
CA THR A 67 -2.74 1.98 26.34
C THR A 67 -1.42 1.26 26.10
N LEU A 68 -0.34 1.80 26.64
CA LEU A 68 0.94 1.12 26.81
C LEU A 68 1.16 0.86 28.31
N ASP A 69 1.45 -0.38 28.66
CA ASP A 69 1.71 -0.83 30.04
C ASP A 69 3.18 -1.27 30.22
N GLY A 70 3.54 -1.75 31.41
CA GLY A 70 4.90 -2.24 31.66
C GLY A 70 5.36 -3.38 30.74
N GLN A 71 4.45 -4.23 30.24
CA GLN A 71 4.76 -5.28 29.27
C GLN A 71 5.06 -4.70 27.90
N SER A 72 4.37 -3.61 27.56
CA SER A 72 4.56 -2.85 26.33
C SER A 72 5.94 -2.20 26.22
N LEU A 73 6.74 -2.16 27.29
CA LEU A 73 8.12 -1.64 27.30
C LEU A 73 9.06 -2.69 27.91
N SER A 74 9.64 -3.55 27.08
CA SER A 74 10.40 -4.71 27.56
C SER A 74 11.82 -4.79 26.98
N LEU A 75 12.77 -5.27 27.80
CA LEU A 75 14.15 -5.55 27.38
C LEU A 75 14.34 -7.06 27.23
N GLY A 76 14.69 -7.53 26.03
CA GLY A 76 15.06 -8.91 25.78
C GLY A 76 16.57 -9.11 25.94
N THR A 77 16.95 -10.08 26.78
CA THR A 77 18.34 -10.32 27.16
C THR A 77 18.85 -11.69 26.74
N VAL A 78 20.17 -11.82 26.71
CA VAL A 78 20.93 -13.07 26.55
C VAL A 78 22.06 -13.11 27.59
N ASP A 79 22.72 -14.27 27.74
CA ASP A 79 23.88 -14.38 28.64
C ASP A 79 25.04 -13.47 28.20
N GLU A 80 25.26 -13.38 26.88
CA GLU A 80 26.30 -12.57 26.23
C GLU A 80 25.82 -12.12 24.83
N VAL A 81 25.89 -10.81 24.56
CA VAL A 81 25.64 -10.25 23.23
C VAL A 81 26.87 -10.46 22.35
N ARG A 82 26.69 -11.05 21.16
CA ARG A 82 27.76 -11.49 20.25
C ARG A 82 27.46 -11.01 18.83
N ASP A 83 28.46 -10.47 18.15
CA ASP A 83 28.28 -9.87 16.82
C ASP A 83 27.96 -10.92 15.73
N GLU A 84 28.34 -12.18 15.95
CA GLU A 84 28.10 -13.27 15.00
C GLU A 84 26.63 -13.70 14.91
N VAL A 85 25.75 -13.11 15.74
CA VAL A 85 24.32 -13.42 15.80
C VAL A 85 23.52 -12.23 15.24
N ASN A 86 22.55 -12.50 14.37
CA ASN A 86 21.71 -11.46 13.76
C ASN A 86 20.58 -10.96 14.69
N TYR A 87 20.28 -11.73 15.74
CA TYR A 87 19.21 -11.46 16.70
C TYR A 87 17.83 -11.31 16.08
N ASP A 88 17.57 -11.97 14.95
CA ASP A 88 16.22 -12.05 14.40
C ASP A 88 15.22 -12.61 15.45
N PRO A 89 14.19 -11.82 15.84
CA PRO A 89 13.22 -12.24 16.84
C PRO A 89 12.10 -13.12 16.27
N TYR A 90 11.91 -13.21 14.95
CA TYR A 90 10.76 -13.92 14.38
C TYR A 90 10.73 -15.41 14.77
N PRO A 91 11.80 -16.21 14.58
CA PRO A 91 11.78 -17.63 14.95
C PRO A 91 11.56 -17.88 16.44
N LEU A 92 11.96 -16.92 17.28
CA LEU A 92 11.75 -16.96 18.72
C LEU A 92 10.27 -16.75 19.08
N VAL A 93 9.63 -15.75 18.49
CA VAL A 93 8.24 -15.37 18.79
C VAL A 93 7.25 -16.34 18.12
N ALA A 94 7.52 -16.74 16.87
CA ALA A 94 6.72 -17.74 16.15
C ALA A 94 6.90 -19.17 16.69
N ALA A 95 7.82 -19.38 17.64
CA ALA A 95 8.21 -20.69 18.17
C ALA A 95 8.58 -21.68 17.03
N SER A 96 9.36 -21.21 16.06
CA SER A 96 9.69 -21.95 14.85
C SER A 96 10.37 -23.28 15.17
N PRO A 97 9.88 -24.41 14.63
CA PRO A 97 10.47 -25.71 14.89
C PRO A 97 11.96 -25.77 14.53
N GLY A 98 12.78 -26.30 15.43
CA GLY A 98 14.22 -26.47 15.20
C GLY A 98 15.08 -25.22 15.44
N TYR A 99 14.49 -24.05 15.68
CA TYR A 99 15.23 -22.86 16.08
C TYR A 99 15.85 -23.05 17.47
N LEU A 100 17.15 -22.75 17.59
CA LEU A 100 17.88 -22.79 18.85
C LEU A 100 18.21 -21.36 19.28
N PRO A 101 17.46 -20.78 20.23
CA PRO A 101 17.72 -19.42 20.67
C PRO A 101 19.08 -19.34 21.41
N PRO A 102 19.71 -18.15 21.45
CA PRO A 102 20.91 -17.92 22.25
C PRO A 102 20.73 -18.31 23.72
N ALA A 103 21.81 -18.62 24.43
CA ALA A 103 21.71 -18.92 25.87
C ALA A 103 21.23 -17.69 26.66
N GLY A 104 20.39 -17.92 27.66
CA GLY A 104 19.93 -16.87 28.58
C GLY A 104 18.80 -15.98 28.05
N VAL A 105 18.06 -16.39 27.00
CA VAL A 105 16.88 -15.62 26.54
C VAL A 105 15.89 -15.40 27.67
N ALA A 106 15.64 -14.12 27.97
CA ALA A 106 14.57 -13.68 28.86
C ALA A 106 14.12 -12.27 28.49
N PHE A 107 12.81 -12.04 28.47
CA PHE A 107 12.22 -10.71 28.33
C PHE A 107 11.86 -10.16 29.71
N HIS A 108 12.24 -8.91 29.96
CA HIS A 108 12.07 -8.22 31.24
C HIS A 108 11.18 -6.99 31.04
N PRO A 109 9.87 -7.12 31.31
CA PRO A 109 8.92 -6.01 31.33
C PRO A 109 9.35 -4.90 32.29
N ALA A 110 9.01 -3.66 31.94
CA ALA A 110 9.10 -2.54 32.87
C ALA A 110 8.14 -2.77 34.03
N ARG A 111 8.60 -2.55 35.27
CA ARG A 111 7.85 -2.84 36.49
C ARG A 111 7.38 -1.58 37.20
N ARG A 112 8.20 -0.52 37.18
CA ARG A 112 7.92 0.75 37.84
C ARG A 112 8.74 1.88 37.24
N ILE A 113 8.23 3.09 37.39
CA ILE A 113 8.97 4.34 37.15
C ILE A 113 9.80 4.63 38.40
N VAL A 114 11.10 4.84 38.22
CA VAL A 114 12.06 5.17 39.28
C VAL A 114 12.13 6.68 39.49
N ASP A 115 12.16 7.42 38.38
CA ASP A 115 12.16 8.87 38.32
C ASP A 115 11.47 9.31 37.03
N PHE A 116 10.93 10.53 37.00
CA PHE A 116 10.35 11.11 35.80
C PHE A 116 10.53 12.62 35.77
N GLN A 117 10.57 13.16 34.56
CA GLN A 117 10.56 14.60 34.32
C GLN A 117 9.51 14.92 33.26
N GLN A 118 8.60 15.83 33.60
CA GLN A 118 7.62 16.37 32.65
C GLN A 118 8.11 17.75 32.18
N GLY A 119 8.22 17.91 30.87
CA GLY A 119 8.33 19.20 30.18
C GLY A 119 6.98 19.67 29.64
N ASP A 120 7.01 20.69 28.77
CA ASP A 120 5.79 21.22 28.15
C ASP A 120 5.23 20.24 27.10
N ASP A 121 6.11 19.58 26.34
CA ASP A 121 5.81 18.69 25.21
C ASP A 121 6.44 17.30 25.36
N SER A 122 7.12 17.01 26.47
CA SER A 122 7.78 15.73 26.70
C SER A 122 7.62 15.16 28.11
N ILE A 123 7.68 13.84 28.22
CA ILE A 123 7.77 13.10 29.48
C ILE A 123 8.94 12.13 29.38
N ASP A 124 9.94 12.32 30.23
CA ASP A 124 11.10 11.46 30.34
C ASP A 124 10.95 10.54 31.57
N LEU A 125 11.16 9.23 31.39
CA LEU A 125 10.90 8.19 32.37
C LEU A 125 12.15 7.34 32.58
N ASP A 126 12.63 7.23 33.81
CA ASP A 126 13.61 6.22 34.19
C ASP A 126 12.88 4.96 34.66
N LEU A 127 13.02 3.87 33.92
CA LEU A 127 12.30 2.62 34.15
C LEU A 127 13.18 1.59 34.85
N GLU A 128 12.62 0.90 35.84
CA GLU A 128 13.20 -0.34 36.37
C GLU A 128 12.38 -1.53 35.86
N HIS A 129 13.08 -2.47 35.24
CA HIS A 129 12.52 -3.70 34.70
C HIS A 129 12.70 -4.86 35.67
N GLU A 130 12.04 -5.97 35.39
CA GLU A 130 12.35 -7.24 36.03
C GLU A 130 13.84 -7.58 35.97
N GLY A 131 14.35 -8.31 36.97
CA GLY A 131 15.78 -8.61 37.07
C GLY A 131 16.68 -7.42 37.45
N GLY A 132 16.13 -6.22 37.67
CA GLY A 132 16.89 -5.03 38.08
C GLY A 132 17.57 -4.28 36.94
N LEU A 133 17.22 -4.61 35.69
CA LEU A 133 17.64 -3.85 34.50
C LEU A 133 16.99 -2.47 34.49
N ARG A 134 17.60 -1.52 33.78
CA ARG A 134 17.11 -0.15 33.65
C ARG A 134 17.08 0.30 32.21
N SER A 135 16.10 1.14 31.90
CA SER A 135 16.04 1.88 30.64
C SER A 135 15.57 3.30 30.89
N HIS A 136 15.76 4.14 29.88
CA HIS A 136 15.20 5.46 29.78
C HIS A 136 14.16 5.46 28.65
N ALA A 137 12.97 5.99 28.92
CA ALA A 137 11.94 6.19 27.92
C ALA A 137 11.58 7.67 27.79
N SER A 138 11.64 8.23 26.59
CA SER A 138 11.26 9.62 26.31
C SER A 138 10.03 9.65 25.42
N ILE A 139 8.94 10.28 25.88
CA ILE A 139 7.69 10.45 25.15
C ILE A 139 7.55 11.91 24.75
N ARG A 140 7.33 12.22 23.47
CA ARG A 140 7.25 13.58 22.95
C ARG A 140 6.04 13.78 22.05
N VAL A 141 5.45 14.98 22.11
CA VAL A 141 4.51 15.45 21.09
C VAL A 141 5.30 15.99 19.91
N GLU A 142 5.08 15.43 18.71
CA GLU A 142 5.73 15.91 17.47
C GLU A 142 4.78 16.83 16.68
N ALA A 143 3.50 16.46 16.62
CA ALA A 143 2.42 17.23 15.99
C ALA A 143 1.06 16.73 16.47
N GLU A 144 -0.03 17.34 15.99
CA GLU A 144 -1.38 16.83 16.24
C GLU A 144 -1.51 15.36 15.82
N GLY A 145 -1.90 14.50 16.77
CA GLY A 145 -2.04 13.06 16.58
C GLY A 145 -0.72 12.30 16.43
N ARG A 146 0.46 12.94 16.56
CA ARG A 146 1.78 12.29 16.39
C ARG A 146 2.62 12.39 17.64
N PHE A 147 2.94 11.23 18.19
CA PHE A 147 3.74 11.08 19.40
C PHE A 147 4.94 10.19 19.13
N ARG A 148 6.08 10.51 19.72
CA ARG A 148 7.33 9.77 19.58
C ARG A 148 7.76 9.20 20.92
N ILE A 149 8.13 7.93 20.93
CA ILE A 149 8.58 7.18 22.11
C ILE A 149 9.98 6.64 21.80
N GLU A 150 10.99 7.09 22.52
CA GLU A 150 12.34 6.51 22.48
C GLU A 150 12.51 5.58 23.68
N LEU A 151 13.00 4.35 23.48
CA LEU A 151 13.34 3.41 24.56
C LEU A 151 14.81 3.01 24.46
N VAL A 152 15.61 3.39 25.47
CA VAL A 152 17.06 3.17 25.48
C VAL A 152 17.48 2.42 26.75
N PRO A 153 18.10 1.23 26.67
CA PRO A 153 18.59 0.53 27.85
C PRO A 153 19.77 1.31 28.49
N SER A 154 19.80 1.42 29.82
CA SER A 154 20.89 2.08 30.54
C SER A 154 22.20 1.28 30.50
N ASP A 155 22.10 -0.04 30.35
CA ASP A 155 23.20 -0.97 30.11
C ASP A 155 22.76 -2.00 29.06
N ALA A 156 23.40 -1.95 27.89
CA ALA A 156 23.08 -2.82 26.76
C ALA A 156 23.95 -4.10 26.70
N SER A 157 24.84 -4.34 27.66
CA SER A 157 25.83 -5.45 27.59
C SER A 157 25.20 -6.85 27.45
N LYS A 158 23.95 -7.00 27.89
CA LYS A 158 23.16 -8.23 27.77
C LYS A 158 21.86 -8.06 27.00
N VAL A 159 21.52 -6.85 26.59
CA VAL A 159 20.27 -6.56 25.88
C VAL A 159 20.50 -6.84 24.40
N ALA A 160 19.69 -7.73 23.84
CA ALA A 160 19.73 -8.07 22.43
C ALA A 160 18.48 -7.62 21.67
N TRP A 161 17.35 -7.54 22.39
CA TRP A 161 16.06 -7.12 21.83
C TRP A 161 15.45 -5.98 22.61
N LEU A 162 14.75 -5.10 21.89
CA LEU A 162 13.86 -4.10 22.46
C LEU A 162 12.44 -4.40 21.99
N ARG A 163 11.49 -4.34 22.90
CA ARG A 163 10.07 -4.55 22.60
C ARG A 163 9.28 -3.32 23.02
N VAL A 164 8.50 -2.83 22.06
CA VAL A 164 7.48 -1.79 22.23
C VAL A 164 6.13 -2.39 21.82
N GLY A 165 5.05 -2.01 22.48
CA GLY A 165 3.73 -2.58 22.18
C GLY A 165 2.60 -1.68 22.65
N ALA A 166 1.38 -2.17 22.56
CA ALA A 166 0.19 -1.53 23.12
C ALA A 166 -0.89 -2.59 23.40
N THR A 167 -1.83 -2.28 24.28
CA THR A 167 -2.99 -3.12 24.53
C THR A 167 -3.93 -3.10 23.33
N ALA A 168 -4.55 -4.25 23.04
CA ALA A 168 -5.54 -4.43 21.98
C ALA A 168 -6.93 -4.65 22.59
N ALA A 169 -7.94 -3.95 22.07
CA ALA A 169 -9.33 -4.28 22.42
C ALA A 169 -9.74 -5.65 21.85
N ALA A 170 -10.79 -6.24 22.43
CA ALA A 170 -11.21 -7.61 22.09
C ALA A 170 -11.82 -7.73 20.68
N ASP A 171 -12.48 -6.66 20.23
CA ASP A 171 -13.17 -6.49 18.95
C ASP A 171 -12.36 -5.68 17.92
N GLU A 172 -11.14 -5.28 18.28
CA GLU A 172 -10.28 -4.50 17.39
C GLU A 172 -9.55 -5.38 16.37
N ALA A 173 -9.54 -4.93 15.13
CA ALA A 173 -8.78 -5.51 14.03
C ALA A 173 -7.57 -4.64 13.69
N PHE A 174 -6.60 -5.25 12.99
CA PHE A 174 -5.31 -4.64 12.72
C PHE A 174 -4.92 -4.80 11.25
N TYR A 175 -4.42 -3.72 10.68
CA TYR A 175 -4.00 -3.60 9.28
C TYR A 175 -2.59 -2.98 9.20
N GLY A 176 -2.06 -2.86 7.99
CA GLY A 176 -0.72 -2.36 7.74
C GLY A 176 0.27 -3.52 7.58
N LEU A 177 1.43 -3.41 8.23
CA LEU A 177 2.51 -4.41 8.31
C LEU A 177 3.22 -4.79 7.01
N GLY A 178 2.82 -4.20 5.89
CA GLY A 178 3.36 -4.49 4.56
C GLY A 178 2.55 -5.57 3.86
N GLU A 179 3.22 -6.25 2.93
CA GLU A 179 2.61 -7.29 2.10
C GLU A 179 2.47 -8.63 2.82
N TYR A 180 1.25 -9.18 2.80
CA TYR A 180 0.94 -10.56 3.21
C TYR A 180 -0.15 -11.16 2.31
N PHE A 181 -0.28 -12.48 2.32
CA PHE A 181 -1.08 -13.24 1.33
C PHE A 181 -2.26 -14.00 1.93
N ASP A 182 -2.32 -14.12 3.25
CA ASP A 182 -3.29 -14.98 3.95
C ASP A 182 -4.55 -14.23 4.41
N ASP A 183 -4.40 -13.02 4.97
CA ASP A 183 -5.51 -12.23 5.53
C ASP A 183 -5.16 -10.75 5.62
N VAL A 184 -6.12 -9.89 5.28
CA VAL A 184 -6.00 -8.43 5.47
C VAL A 184 -6.06 -8.02 6.94
N ASN A 185 -6.72 -8.80 7.80
CA ASN A 185 -6.73 -8.58 9.25
C ASN A 185 -5.60 -9.37 9.90
N HIS A 186 -4.67 -8.65 10.53
CA HIS A 186 -3.50 -9.24 11.17
C HIS A 186 -3.76 -9.74 12.60
N ARG A 187 -4.95 -9.56 13.17
CA ARG A 187 -5.27 -10.10 14.49
C ARG A 187 -5.07 -11.61 14.53
N GLY A 188 -4.34 -12.10 15.54
CA GLY A 188 -3.97 -13.50 15.71
C GLY A 188 -2.75 -13.94 14.88
N ARG A 189 -2.03 -13.01 14.25
CA ARG A 189 -0.89 -13.31 13.36
C ARG A 189 0.45 -12.86 13.97
N ILE A 190 1.52 -13.54 13.57
CA ILE A 190 2.91 -13.17 13.85
C ILE A 190 3.56 -12.81 12.51
N ARG A 191 4.06 -11.58 12.39
CA ARG A 191 4.50 -10.97 11.12
C ARG A 191 5.97 -10.54 11.20
N ALA A 192 6.82 -11.13 10.35
CA ALA A 192 8.25 -10.80 10.27
C ALA A 192 8.48 -9.48 9.54
N MET A 193 9.44 -8.66 9.99
CA MET A 193 9.78 -7.37 9.37
C MET A 193 10.94 -7.48 8.36
N GLN A 194 11.14 -8.70 7.87
CA GLN A 194 12.14 -9.12 6.89
C GLN A 194 11.64 -10.39 6.19
N ILE A 195 12.29 -10.75 5.09
CA ILE A 195 12.06 -12.04 4.44
C ILE A 195 12.63 -13.18 5.29
N GLU A 196 11.87 -14.26 5.47
CA GLU A 196 12.30 -15.46 6.20
C GLU A 196 12.61 -16.57 5.19
N VAL A 197 13.88 -16.95 5.09
CA VAL A 197 14.34 -17.98 4.15
C VAL A 197 14.02 -19.38 4.71
N ASP A 198 12.96 -20.02 4.19
CA ASP A 198 12.57 -21.39 4.56
C ASP A 198 13.07 -22.43 3.52
N GLU A 199 12.73 -22.24 2.23
CA GLU A 199 13.22 -23.03 1.09
C GLU A 199 13.50 -22.09 -0.11
N LEU A 200 14.46 -22.43 -0.98
CA LEU A 200 14.96 -21.50 -2.01
C LEU A 200 14.16 -21.46 -3.31
N GLU A 201 14.24 -20.28 -3.95
CA GLU A 201 13.51 -19.72 -5.11
C GLU A 201 12.01 -19.41 -4.92
N SER A 202 11.30 -20.07 -3.99
CA SER A 202 9.90 -19.77 -3.60
C SER A 202 9.40 -20.53 -2.36
N GLY A 203 10.01 -20.31 -1.19
CA GLY A 203 9.55 -20.88 0.07
C GLY A 203 8.53 -19.97 0.78
N TYR A 204 7.56 -20.57 1.48
CA TYR A 204 6.33 -20.05 2.12
C TYR A 204 6.24 -18.61 2.67
N ASN A 205 7.32 -17.85 2.82
CA ASN A 205 7.27 -16.45 3.20
C ASN A 205 7.79 -15.53 2.10
N GLU A 206 6.88 -15.13 1.21
CA GLU A 206 7.12 -14.22 0.09
C GLU A 206 6.75 -12.77 0.42
N ALA A 207 6.69 -12.40 1.70
CA ALA A 207 6.47 -11.01 2.08
C ALA A 207 7.72 -10.19 1.66
N HIS A 208 7.73 -9.67 0.44
CA HIS A 208 8.84 -8.92 -0.12
C HIS A 208 8.82 -7.47 0.38
N ALA A 209 7.65 -6.99 0.78
CA ALA A 209 7.42 -5.62 1.24
C ALA A 209 6.93 -5.46 2.69
N PRO A 210 7.55 -6.07 3.73
CA PRO A 210 7.16 -5.84 5.12
C PRO A 210 7.48 -4.41 5.59
N VAL A 211 6.56 -3.83 6.35
CA VAL A 211 6.62 -2.46 6.89
C VAL A 211 6.30 -2.48 8.38
N PRO A 212 7.15 -1.97 9.29
CA PRO A 212 6.89 -2.01 10.72
C PRO A 212 5.87 -0.96 11.19
N PHE A 213 4.75 -0.83 10.47
CA PHE A 213 3.67 0.13 10.71
C PHE A 213 2.33 -0.60 10.78
N LEU A 214 1.67 -0.55 11.94
CA LEU A 214 0.37 -1.15 12.20
C LEU A 214 -0.69 -0.08 12.42
N VAL A 215 -1.91 -0.33 11.94
CA VAL A 215 -3.10 0.51 12.13
C VAL A 215 -4.19 -0.31 12.83
N GLY A 216 -4.70 0.19 13.95
CA GLY A 216 -5.86 -0.37 14.65
C GLY A 216 -7.17 0.30 14.23
N THR A 217 -8.26 -0.47 14.16
CA THR A 217 -9.57 0.05 13.74
C THR A 217 -10.16 1.10 14.68
N ASN A 218 -9.63 1.24 15.90
CA ASN A 218 -10.03 2.29 16.85
C ASN A 218 -9.40 3.67 16.56
N GLY A 219 -8.62 3.81 15.49
CA GLY A 219 -8.06 5.10 15.08
C GLY A 219 -6.69 5.41 15.68
N TRP A 220 -5.86 4.39 15.93
CA TRP A 220 -4.45 4.56 16.31
C TRP A 220 -3.52 3.74 15.43
N GLY A 221 -2.23 4.06 15.47
CA GLY A 221 -1.20 3.26 14.81
C GLY A 221 0.13 3.25 15.55
N LEU A 222 0.93 2.21 15.30
CA LEU A 222 2.27 2.03 15.85
C LEU A 222 3.25 1.80 14.71
N PHE A 223 4.20 2.72 14.54
CA PHE A 223 5.32 2.57 13.60
C PHE A 223 6.63 2.48 14.38
N VAL A 224 7.41 1.42 14.18
CA VAL A 224 8.72 1.28 14.82
C VAL A 224 9.82 1.62 13.81
N GLU A 225 10.50 2.74 14.04
CA GLU A 225 11.49 3.31 13.14
C GLU A 225 12.85 2.66 13.39
N THR A 226 13.06 1.51 12.77
CA THR A 226 14.34 0.80 12.81
C THR A 226 14.55 0.02 11.51
N SER A 227 15.82 -0.16 11.16
CA SER A 227 16.25 -0.98 10.03
C SER A 227 16.67 -2.38 10.45
N TYR A 228 16.62 -2.72 11.74
CA TYR A 228 17.01 -4.04 12.24
C TYR A 228 15.88 -5.07 12.06
N PRO A 229 16.19 -6.38 12.04
CA PRO A 229 15.19 -7.43 11.96
C PRO A 229 14.19 -7.35 13.11
N GLY A 230 12.92 -7.62 12.82
CA GLY A 230 11.83 -7.43 13.75
C GLY A 230 10.66 -8.37 13.53
N VAL A 231 9.74 -8.35 14.49
CA VAL A 231 8.50 -9.12 14.44
C VAL A 231 7.39 -8.37 15.15
N PHE A 232 6.19 -8.39 14.57
CA PHE A 232 4.95 -8.00 15.22
C PHE A 232 4.17 -9.24 15.62
N ASP A 233 3.94 -9.42 16.92
CA ASP A 233 2.94 -10.33 17.47
C ASP A 233 1.64 -9.54 17.63
N VAL A 234 0.66 -9.83 16.79
CA VAL A 234 -0.58 -9.05 16.70
C VAL A 234 -1.69 -9.82 17.39
N ALA A 235 -1.76 -9.70 18.72
CA ALA A 235 -2.71 -10.42 19.54
C ALA A 235 -2.71 -11.95 19.35
N ALA A 236 -1.58 -12.53 18.96
CA ALA A 236 -1.44 -13.96 18.66
C ALA A 236 -1.03 -14.75 19.91
N SER A 237 0.06 -14.35 20.57
CA SER A 237 0.49 -14.99 21.82
C SER A 237 -0.35 -14.56 23.02
N SER A 238 -0.95 -13.37 22.97
CA SER A 238 -1.84 -12.84 24.00
C SER A 238 -2.90 -11.98 23.35
N SER A 239 -4.18 -12.30 23.55
CA SER A 239 -5.29 -11.70 22.80
C SER A 239 -5.57 -10.22 23.13
N ASP A 240 -4.85 -9.63 24.08
CA ASP A 240 -5.11 -8.30 24.64
C ASP A 240 -3.99 -7.29 24.31
N ARG A 241 -3.08 -7.60 23.40
CA ARG A 241 -1.96 -6.72 23.03
C ARG A 241 -1.38 -6.98 21.66
N VAL A 242 -0.72 -5.96 21.13
CA VAL A 242 0.22 -6.07 20.02
C VAL A 242 1.62 -5.76 20.52
N GLU A 243 2.61 -6.54 20.09
CA GLU A 243 3.99 -6.40 20.53
C GLU A 243 4.94 -6.41 19.33
N ALA A 244 5.71 -5.34 19.18
CA ALA A 244 6.75 -5.22 18.17
C ALA A 244 8.12 -5.42 18.83
N THR A 245 8.82 -6.49 18.47
CA THR A 245 10.14 -6.84 19.02
C THR A 245 11.20 -6.71 17.93
N PHE A 246 12.31 -6.03 18.21
CA PHE A 246 13.41 -5.81 17.26
C PHE A 246 14.76 -6.25 17.82
N GLY A 247 15.55 -6.92 16.99
CA GLY A 247 16.85 -7.50 17.32
C GLY A 247 18.01 -6.57 16.98
N LEU A 248 18.45 -5.75 17.93
CA LEU A 248 19.53 -4.80 17.72
C LEU A 248 20.92 -5.39 18.07
N GLY A 249 20.96 -6.41 18.92
CA GLY A 249 22.20 -7.06 19.33
C GLY A 249 23.24 -6.06 19.85
N THR A 250 24.41 -6.02 19.20
CA THR A 250 25.51 -5.11 19.58
C THR A 250 25.14 -3.63 19.47
N ALA A 251 24.08 -3.29 18.73
CA ALA A 251 23.56 -1.93 18.59
C ALA A 251 22.49 -1.56 19.63
N SER A 252 22.13 -2.42 20.60
CA SER A 252 21.05 -2.14 21.56
C SER A 252 21.23 -0.88 22.40
N SER A 253 22.46 -0.35 22.53
CA SER A 253 22.69 0.95 23.19
C SER A 253 22.11 2.15 22.45
N ALA A 254 21.80 2.02 21.16
CA ALA A 254 21.12 3.05 20.38
C ALA A 254 19.63 3.20 20.73
N GLY A 255 19.03 2.18 21.36
CA GLY A 255 17.60 2.16 21.64
C GLY A 255 16.74 1.93 20.40
N VAL A 256 15.42 2.02 20.58
CA VAL A 256 14.43 1.99 19.49
C VAL A 256 13.54 3.22 19.56
N VAL A 257 13.12 3.72 18.40
CA VAL A 257 12.14 4.79 18.27
C VAL A 257 10.84 4.18 17.79
N ALA A 258 9.75 4.45 18.51
CA ALA A 258 8.39 4.09 18.14
C ALA A 258 7.55 5.35 18.01
N HIS A 259 6.76 5.42 16.96
CA HIS A 259 5.78 6.48 16.72
C HIS A 259 4.39 5.94 17.02
N LEU A 260 3.66 6.68 17.85
CA LEU A 260 2.28 6.42 18.18
C LEU A 260 1.42 7.48 17.49
N TYR A 261 0.47 7.01 16.70
CA TYR A 261 -0.43 7.86 15.92
C TYR A 261 -1.85 7.78 16.45
N ALA A 262 -2.61 8.87 16.34
CA ALA A 262 -4.01 8.94 16.70
C ALA A 262 -4.77 9.80 15.70
N ALA A 263 -5.88 9.28 15.18
CA ALA A 263 -6.75 10.00 14.28
C ALA A 263 -8.23 9.69 14.55
N PRO A 264 -9.19 10.55 14.13
CA PRO A 264 -10.61 10.28 14.28
C PRO A 264 -11.05 8.99 13.59
N HIS A 265 -10.58 8.77 12.36
CA HIS A 265 -10.87 7.60 11.54
C HIS A 265 -9.58 6.80 11.29
N PRO A 266 -9.60 5.45 11.31
CA PRO A 266 -8.39 4.64 11.11
C PRO A 266 -7.68 4.87 9.77
N LEU A 267 -8.40 5.19 8.69
CA LEU A 267 -7.77 5.56 7.41
C LEU A 267 -6.91 6.83 7.47
N ASP A 268 -7.19 7.74 8.40
CA ASP A 268 -6.44 8.99 8.53
C ASP A 268 -5.06 8.78 9.20
N VAL A 269 -4.85 7.63 9.84
CA VAL A 269 -3.58 7.28 10.51
C VAL A 269 -2.43 7.21 9.51
N THR A 270 -2.67 6.72 8.28
CA THR A 270 -1.65 6.61 7.25
C THR A 270 -1.08 7.97 6.83
N LYS A 271 -1.87 9.06 6.89
CA LYS A 271 -1.36 10.42 6.67
C LYS A 271 -0.30 10.81 7.69
N LEU A 272 -0.53 10.49 8.96
CA LEU A 272 0.40 10.78 10.05
C LEU A 272 1.72 9.99 9.87
N TYR A 273 1.63 8.76 9.37
CA TYR A 273 2.78 7.97 8.95
C TYR A 273 3.56 8.62 7.80
N PHE A 274 2.89 9.15 6.77
CA PHE A 274 3.55 9.88 5.68
C PHE A 274 4.20 11.19 6.12
N GLU A 275 3.62 11.90 7.09
CA GLU A 275 4.25 13.10 7.66
C GLU A 275 5.54 12.79 8.44
N THR A 276 5.72 11.53 8.86
CA THR A 276 6.95 11.04 9.50
C THR A 276 7.96 10.48 8.48
N THR A 277 7.47 9.74 7.48
CA THR A 277 8.34 8.94 6.58
C THR A 277 8.51 9.50 5.18
N SER A 278 7.74 10.52 4.80
CA SER A 278 7.51 11.09 3.46
C SER A 278 6.25 10.57 2.77
N PHE A 279 5.61 11.46 2.00
CA PHE A 279 4.49 11.12 1.14
C PHE A 279 4.95 10.33 -0.09
N PRO A 280 4.12 9.42 -0.63
CA PRO A 280 4.45 8.71 -1.86
C PRO A 280 4.64 9.69 -3.02
N ARG A 281 5.71 9.51 -3.80
CA ARG A 281 5.82 10.14 -5.12
C ARG A 281 4.86 9.41 -6.05
N LEU A 282 4.19 10.13 -6.95
CA LEU A 282 3.31 9.52 -7.92
C LEU A 282 4.14 8.93 -9.09
N PRO A 283 3.80 7.73 -9.60
CA PRO A 283 4.36 7.24 -10.84
C PRO A 283 3.85 8.09 -12.02
N ALA A 284 4.43 7.90 -13.21
CA ALA A 284 3.92 8.57 -14.41
C ALA A 284 2.45 8.17 -14.67
N PRO A 285 1.58 9.08 -15.15
CA PRO A 285 0.18 8.77 -15.45
C PRO A 285 -0.03 7.50 -16.27
N TRP A 286 0.81 7.26 -17.28
CA TRP A 286 0.70 6.08 -18.15
C TRP A 286 0.90 4.75 -17.42
N ALA A 287 1.61 4.75 -16.28
CA ALA A 287 1.84 3.56 -15.47
C ALA A 287 0.56 3.06 -14.78
N LEU A 288 -0.48 3.90 -14.67
CA LEU A 288 -1.81 3.52 -14.18
C LEU A 288 -2.78 3.15 -15.32
N GLY A 289 -2.28 3.02 -16.55
CA GLY A 289 -3.03 2.41 -17.64
C GLY A 289 -2.75 0.91 -17.73
N PRO A 290 -3.47 0.15 -18.57
CA PRO A 290 -3.14 -1.25 -18.82
C PRO A 290 -1.73 -1.38 -19.41
N LEU A 291 -0.97 -2.32 -18.89
CA LEU A 291 0.39 -2.69 -19.32
C LEU A 291 0.40 -4.14 -19.78
N VAL A 292 1.27 -4.49 -20.75
CA VAL A 292 1.44 -5.87 -21.23
C VAL A 292 2.92 -6.27 -21.24
N TRP A 293 3.19 -7.53 -20.93
CA TRP A 293 4.52 -8.10 -20.94
C TRP A 293 4.52 -9.60 -21.29
N ARG A 294 5.71 -10.12 -21.60
CA ARG A 294 6.00 -11.56 -21.72
C ARG A 294 7.29 -11.87 -20.99
N ASP A 295 7.37 -13.03 -20.34
CA ASP A 295 8.58 -13.50 -19.63
C ASP A 295 9.76 -13.70 -20.59
N GLU A 296 9.49 -14.21 -21.78
CA GLU A 296 10.47 -14.29 -22.85
C GLU A 296 9.84 -13.89 -24.18
N ASN A 297 10.31 -12.76 -24.74
CA ASN A 297 10.05 -12.43 -26.14
C ASN A 297 11.01 -13.21 -27.05
N ASP A 298 10.46 -13.70 -28.18
CA ASP A 298 11.21 -14.37 -29.23
C ASP A 298 12.25 -13.40 -29.84
N ASP A 299 11.79 -12.26 -30.35
CA ASP A 299 12.59 -11.22 -31.00
C ASP A 299 11.84 -9.88 -31.11
N GLN A 300 12.46 -8.89 -31.76
CA GLN A 300 11.86 -7.59 -32.05
C GLN A 300 10.56 -7.68 -32.86
N ALA A 301 10.44 -8.65 -33.78
CA ALA A 301 9.26 -8.75 -34.63
C ALA A 301 8.03 -9.20 -33.83
N GLN A 302 8.20 -10.03 -32.79
CA GLN A 302 7.11 -10.38 -31.88
C GLN A 302 6.64 -9.16 -31.09
N VAL A 303 7.56 -8.34 -30.56
CA VAL A 303 7.19 -7.11 -29.85
C VAL A 303 6.39 -6.18 -30.77
N GLU A 304 6.89 -5.92 -31.98
CA GLU A 304 6.19 -5.08 -32.97
C GLU A 304 4.82 -5.67 -33.36
N SER A 305 4.71 -7.01 -33.47
CA SER A 305 3.45 -7.68 -33.75
C SER A 305 2.44 -7.51 -32.61
N ASP A 306 2.86 -7.64 -31.35
CA ASP A 306 1.99 -7.46 -30.19
C ASP A 306 1.45 -6.02 -30.13
N LEU A 307 2.31 -5.02 -30.41
CA LEU A 307 1.91 -3.60 -30.49
C LEU A 307 0.80 -3.37 -31.53
N GLU A 308 0.96 -3.94 -32.72
CA GLU A 308 0.01 -3.84 -33.82
C GLU A 308 -1.30 -4.57 -33.51
N ILE A 309 -1.24 -5.78 -32.96
CA ILE A 309 -2.41 -6.58 -32.59
C ILE A 309 -3.26 -5.86 -31.55
N MET A 310 -2.65 -5.30 -30.50
CA MET A 310 -3.39 -4.57 -29.47
C MET A 310 -4.19 -3.40 -30.06
N ARG A 311 -3.63 -2.67 -31.03
CA ARG A 311 -4.36 -1.59 -31.72
C ARG A 311 -5.42 -2.13 -32.69
N ASP A 312 -5.12 -3.16 -33.45
CA ASP A 312 -6.05 -3.74 -34.42
C ASP A 312 -7.27 -4.41 -33.76
N LEU A 313 -7.09 -4.96 -32.56
CA LEU A 313 -8.15 -5.61 -31.77
C LEU A 313 -8.86 -4.65 -30.81
N ASP A 314 -8.56 -3.35 -30.86
CA ASP A 314 -9.14 -2.33 -29.97
C ASP A 314 -8.93 -2.65 -28.48
N LEU A 315 -7.70 -3.03 -28.12
CA LEU A 315 -7.29 -3.36 -26.76
C LEU A 315 -6.56 -2.16 -26.13
N PRO A 316 -7.18 -1.45 -25.17
CA PRO A 316 -6.57 -0.30 -24.55
C PRO A 316 -5.32 -0.70 -23.76
N THR A 317 -4.23 0.00 -23.99
CA THR A 317 -2.92 -0.29 -23.39
C THR A 317 -2.05 0.94 -23.50
N SER A 318 -1.46 1.33 -22.37
CA SER A 318 -0.63 2.55 -22.25
C SER A 318 0.87 2.29 -22.27
N GLY A 319 1.29 1.06 -22.00
CA GLY A 319 2.68 0.68 -22.06
C GLY A 319 2.92 -0.82 -22.16
N ILE A 320 4.16 -1.16 -22.45
CA ILE A 320 4.68 -2.52 -22.42
C ILE A 320 5.95 -2.55 -21.60
N TRP A 321 6.30 -3.72 -21.09
CA TRP A 321 7.64 -3.94 -20.57
C TRP A 321 8.19 -5.28 -21.05
N ILE A 322 9.50 -5.32 -21.27
CA ILE A 322 10.19 -6.48 -21.88
C ILE A 322 11.02 -7.17 -20.78
N ASP A 323 10.68 -8.43 -20.47
CA ASP A 323 11.46 -9.25 -19.54
C ASP A 323 12.70 -9.88 -20.22
N ARG A 324 13.52 -10.55 -19.43
CA ARG A 324 14.73 -11.24 -19.86
C ARG A 324 14.41 -12.59 -20.55
N PRO A 325 15.06 -12.93 -21.68
CA PRO A 325 16.24 -12.26 -22.20
C PRO A 325 15.96 -11.34 -23.39
N TYR A 326 16.18 -10.03 -23.20
CA TYR A 326 16.24 -9.02 -24.28
C TYR A 326 17.67 -8.51 -24.55
N ALA A 327 18.55 -8.54 -23.55
CA ALA A 327 19.94 -8.12 -23.62
C ALA A 327 20.87 -9.31 -23.94
N THR A 328 22.11 -9.04 -24.39
CA THR A 328 23.09 -10.09 -24.72
C THR A 328 23.36 -11.02 -23.52
N ALA A 329 23.41 -10.45 -22.31
CA ALA A 329 23.32 -11.18 -21.06
C ALA A 329 22.67 -10.29 -19.99
N VAL A 330 22.39 -10.82 -18.81
CA VAL A 330 21.76 -10.02 -17.74
C VAL A 330 22.62 -8.81 -17.41
N ASN A 331 21.99 -7.63 -17.60
CA ASN A 331 22.58 -6.30 -17.42
C ASN A 331 23.88 -6.05 -18.19
N THR A 332 23.95 -6.46 -19.46
CA THR A 332 24.98 -5.97 -20.39
C THR A 332 24.74 -4.55 -20.88
N PHE A 333 23.57 -3.97 -20.58
CA PHE A 333 23.16 -2.61 -20.97
C PHE A 333 23.11 -2.40 -22.49
N ASP A 334 22.63 -3.43 -23.18
CA ASP A 334 22.41 -3.48 -24.62
C ASP A 334 21.11 -4.24 -24.93
N PHE A 335 20.71 -4.23 -26.19
CA PHE A 335 19.76 -5.21 -26.73
C PHE A 335 20.57 -6.25 -27.50
N ASP A 336 20.25 -7.54 -27.36
CA ASP A 336 20.93 -8.61 -28.11
C ASP A 336 20.72 -8.37 -29.62
N PRO A 337 21.77 -8.05 -30.39
CA PRO A 337 21.64 -7.74 -31.82
C PRO A 337 21.19 -8.94 -32.66
N ALA A 338 21.19 -10.17 -32.11
CA ALA A 338 20.64 -11.35 -32.75
C ALA A 338 19.11 -11.41 -32.68
N LYS A 339 18.49 -10.83 -31.65
CA LYS A 339 17.03 -10.77 -31.44
C LYS A 339 16.43 -9.40 -31.80
N PHE A 340 17.16 -8.33 -31.51
CA PHE A 340 16.71 -6.95 -31.67
C PHE A 340 17.62 -6.23 -32.65
N THR A 341 17.27 -6.31 -33.94
CA THR A 341 18.13 -5.79 -35.01
C THR A 341 18.12 -4.26 -35.13
N ASP A 342 17.03 -3.62 -34.71
CA ASP A 342 16.86 -2.16 -34.68
C ASP A 342 15.93 -1.76 -33.49
N PRO A 343 16.42 -1.87 -32.25
CA PRO A 343 15.62 -1.58 -31.06
C PRO A 343 15.17 -0.12 -30.98
N GLN A 344 15.90 0.82 -31.60
CA GLN A 344 15.47 2.22 -31.65
C GLN A 344 14.21 2.35 -32.51
N ALA A 345 14.16 1.73 -33.69
CA ALA A 345 12.96 1.75 -34.52
C ALA A 345 11.76 1.08 -33.83
N MET A 346 11.98 -0.01 -33.09
CA MET A 346 10.95 -0.69 -32.29
C MET A 346 10.37 0.24 -31.21
N ILE A 347 11.23 0.96 -30.47
CA ILE A 347 10.80 1.91 -29.44
C ILE A 347 10.07 3.11 -30.07
N ASP A 348 10.59 3.65 -31.17
CA ASP A 348 9.94 4.74 -31.91
C ASP A 348 8.56 4.31 -32.42
N HIS A 349 8.41 3.05 -32.85
CA HIS A 349 7.14 2.47 -33.28
C HIS A 349 6.15 2.33 -32.11
N ALA A 350 6.62 1.83 -30.97
CA ALA A 350 5.82 1.77 -29.73
C ALA A 350 5.30 3.17 -29.34
N HIS A 351 6.17 4.18 -29.35
CA HIS A 351 5.78 5.58 -29.07
C HIS A 351 4.80 6.13 -30.10
N ALA A 352 4.99 5.79 -31.38
CA ALA A 352 4.10 6.24 -32.44
C ALA A 352 2.67 5.73 -32.24
N LEU A 353 2.51 4.53 -31.68
CA LEU A 353 1.23 3.93 -31.31
C LEU A 353 0.78 4.24 -29.87
N GLY A 354 1.46 5.17 -29.20
CA GLY A 354 1.12 5.64 -27.86
C GLY A 354 1.37 4.62 -26.75
N PHE A 355 2.33 3.72 -26.90
CA PHE A 355 2.84 2.90 -25.81
C PHE A 355 4.03 3.60 -25.15
N ARG A 356 4.34 3.21 -23.92
CA ARG A 356 5.58 3.52 -23.20
C ARG A 356 6.31 2.22 -22.91
N VAL A 357 7.65 2.26 -22.91
CA VAL A 357 8.46 1.04 -22.84
C VAL A 357 9.29 1.02 -21.57
N ALA A 358 9.23 -0.10 -20.85
CA ALA A 358 10.06 -0.39 -19.69
C ALA A 358 10.83 -1.71 -19.85
N LEU A 359 11.86 -1.91 -19.04
CA LEU A 359 12.73 -3.09 -19.11
C LEU A 359 12.88 -3.80 -17.75
N TRP A 360 12.95 -5.13 -17.76
CA TRP A 360 13.32 -5.89 -16.57
C TRP A 360 14.81 -5.70 -16.23
N HIS A 361 15.10 -5.58 -14.94
CA HIS A 361 16.43 -5.36 -14.41
C HIS A 361 16.62 -5.99 -13.01
N VAL A 362 17.86 -6.38 -12.75
CA VAL A 362 18.36 -6.80 -11.43
C VAL A 362 19.56 -5.94 -11.02
N PRO A 363 20.08 -6.02 -9.78
CA PRO A 363 21.29 -5.30 -9.41
C PRO A 363 22.59 -6.13 -9.55
N TYR A 364 22.62 -7.09 -10.47
CA TYR A 364 23.74 -8.01 -10.69
C TYR A 364 24.35 -7.87 -12.08
N LEU A 365 25.59 -8.34 -12.23
CA LEU A 365 26.19 -8.64 -13.53
C LEU A 365 26.40 -10.15 -13.61
N ASP A 366 25.94 -10.80 -14.69
CA ASP A 366 26.08 -12.25 -14.84
C ASP A 366 27.56 -12.69 -14.84
N GLU A 367 28.01 -13.39 -13.80
CA GLU A 367 29.40 -13.82 -13.65
C GLU A 367 29.80 -14.96 -14.60
N LYS A 368 28.80 -15.69 -15.12
CA LYS A 368 29.00 -16.88 -15.96
C LYS A 368 29.01 -16.55 -17.45
N ASP A 369 28.41 -15.43 -17.86
CA ASP A 369 28.36 -15.03 -19.26
C ASP A 369 29.61 -14.24 -19.70
N PRO A 370 30.28 -14.61 -20.82
CA PRO A 370 31.42 -13.85 -21.35
C PRO A 370 31.10 -12.41 -21.78
N ALA A 371 29.86 -12.10 -22.14
CA ALA A 371 29.45 -10.77 -22.60
C ALA A 371 29.60 -9.71 -21.49
N THR A 372 29.43 -10.10 -20.23
CA THR A 372 29.59 -9.20 -19.08
C THR A 372 31.05 -9.01 -18.67
N GLN A 373 32.01 -9.78 -19.19
CA GLN A 373 33.38 -9.84 -18.70
C GLN A 373 34.05 -8.45 -18.61
N LYS A 374 33.86 -7.62 -19.64
CA LYS A 374 34.45 -6.27 -19.68
C LYS A 374 33.81 -5.36 -18.63
N LEU A 375 32.49 -5.44 -18.46
CA LEU A 375 31.76 -4.60 -17.51
C LEU A 375 32.07 -5.03 -16.06
N ARG A 376 32.17 -6.33 -15.80
CA ARG A 376 32.61 -6.85 -14.50
C ARG A 376 34.04 -6.43 -14.16
N ALA A 377 34.97 -6.46 -15.11
CA ALA A 377 36.32 -5.95 -14.89
C ALA A 377 36.32 -4.45 -14.56
N ALA A 378 35.44 -3.66 -15.18
CA ALA A 378 35.27 -2.25 -14.85
C ALA A 378 34.64 -2.04 -13.46
N ALA A 379 33.67 -2.87 -13.06
CA ALA A 379 33.09 -2.84 -11.72
C ALA A 379 34.11 -3.23 -10.63
N GLU A 380 34.95 -4.24 -10.89
CA GLU A 380 36.06 -4.60 -10.00
C GLU A 380 37.10 -3.48 -9.90
N GLU A 381 37.45 -2.83 -11.02
CA GLU A 381 38.39 -1.70 -11.02
C GLU A 381 37.83 -0.47 -10.29
N ALA A 382 36.52 -0.24 -10.39
CA ALA A 382 35.82 0.83 -9.72
C ALA A 382 35.52 0.53 -8.22
N ASP A 383 35.78 -0.69 -7.76
CA ASP A 383 35.55 -1.13 -6.38
C ASP A 383 34.09 -0.91 -5.92
N VAL A 384 33.13 -1.33 -6.77
CA VAL A 384 31.68 -1.10 -6.55
C VAL A 384 30.92 -2.34 -6.04
N TYR A 385 31.62 -3.38 -5.62
CA TYR A 385 31.02 -4.57 -4.99
C TYR A 385 31.14 -4.48 -3.47
N PRO A 386 30.30 -5.19 -2.69
CA PRO A 386 30.44 -5.24 -1.25
C PRO A 386 31.83 -5.73 -0.84
N VAL A 387 32.36 -5.15 0.25
CA VAL A 387 33.63 -5.54 0.87
C VAL A 387 33.62 -7.02 1.25
N GLU A 388 32.46 -7.50 1.73
CA GLU A 388 32.19 -8.91 1.99
C GLU A 388 30.77 -9.22 1.51
N SER A 389 30.60 -10.27 0.72
CA SER A 389 29.30 -10.73 0.24
C SER A 389 28.94 -12.03 0.95
N GLY A 390 27.73 -12.07 1.49
CA GLY A 390 27.15 -13.28 2.05
C GLY A 390 26.73 -14.28 0.97
N ILE A 391 25.89 -15.23 1.37
CA ILE A 391 25.18 -16.12 0.45
C ILE A 391 24.25 -15.25 -0.40
N THR A 392 24.43 -15.33 -1.71
CA THR A 392 23.54 -14.80 -2.73
C THR A 392 22.54 -15.87 -3.13
N PHE A 393 21.27 -15.50 -3.26
CA PHE A 393 20.20 -16.45 -3.61
C PHE A 393 19.83 -16.39 -5.09
N ASN A 394 20.28 -15.35 -5.79
CA ASN A 394 20.26 -15.29 -7.24
C ASN A 394 21.34 -16.17 -7.91
N LYS A 395 21.17 -16.41 -9.23
CA LYS A 395 22.05 -17.26 -10.04
C LYS A 395 23.15 -16.52 -10.83
N TRP A 396 23.19 -15.19 -10.76
CA TRP A 396 24.00 -14.32 -11.61
C TRP A 396 25.30 -13.88 -10.96
N GLY A 397 25.26 -13.36 -9.72
CA GLY A 397 26.47 -12.90 -9.06
C GLY A 397 26.23 -12.01 -7.84
N LYS A 398 27.30 -11.31 -7.44
CA LYS A 398 27.25 -10.36 -6.32
C LYS A 398 26.44 -9.11 -6.65
N PRO A 399 25.69 -8.55 -5.68
CA PRO A 399 25.02 -7.26 -5.85
C PRO A 399 26.03 -6.13 -6.04
N ILE A 400 25.64 -5.06 -6.76
CA ILE A 400 26.36 -3.78 -6.73
C ILE A 400 26.16 -3.11 -5.37
N ASP A 401 27.23 -2.70 -4.71
CA ASP A 401 27.18 -1.91 -3.49
C ASP A 401 26.91 -0.44 -3.81
N PHE A 402 25.65 -0.01 -3.75
CA PHE A 402 25.28 1.39 -3.99
C PHE A 402 25.79 2.38 -2.92
N THR A 403 26.39 1.91 -1.82
CA THR A 403 27.11 2.75 -0.84
C THR A 403 28.56 3.02 -1.25
N ALA A 404 29.11 2.23 -2.18
CA ALA A 404 30.47 2.39 -2.63
C ALA A 404 30.64 3.73 -3.39
N PRO A 405 31.74 4.48 -3.14
CA PRO A 405 31.97 5.75 -3.82
C PRO A 405 31.96 5.61 -5.34
N GLY A 406 31.00 6.26 -6.01
CA GLY A 406 30.87 6.24 -7.47
C GLY A 406 30.04 5.07 -8.04
N ALA A 407 29.56 4.14 -7.22
CA ALA A 407 28.73 3.02 -7.69
C ALA A 407 27.41 3.45 -8.33
N VAL A 408 26.73 4.43 -7.74
CA VAL A 408 25.50 5.01 -8.29
C VAL A 408 25.76 5.64 -9.66
N ASP A 409 26.82 6.43 -9.80
CA ASP A 409 27.17 7.05 -11.10
C ASP A 409 27.56 5.99 -12.13
N PHE A 410 28.39 5.01 -11.73
CA PHE A 410 28.76 3.88 -12.58
C PHE A 410 27.52 3.14 -13.12
N TRP A 411 26.56 2.83 -12.26
CA TRP A 411 25.35 2.12 -12.68
C TRP A 411 24.44 2.99 -13.55
N ARG A 412 24.20 4.24 -13.14
CA ARG A 412 23.36 5.19 -13.90
C ARG A 412 23.95 5.51 -15.27
N ASP A 413 25.27 5.58 -15.41
CA ASP A 413 25.92 5.85 -16.71
C ASP A 413 25.61 4.76 -17.73
N ASN A 414 25.51 3.51 -17.29
CA ASN A 414 25.07 2.41 -18.14
C ASN A 414 23.55 2.44 -18.39
N LEU A 415 22.73 2.73 -17.38
CA LEU A 415 21.26 2.86 -17.56
C LEU A 415 20.87 3.96 -18.56
N ARG A 416 21.67 5.02 -18.67
CA ARG A 416 21.43 6.09 -19.65
C ARG A 416 21.52 5.62 -21.09
N ALA A 417 22.15 4.47 -21.37
CA ALA A 417 22.08 3.86 -22.70
C ALA A 417 20.62 3.58 -23.09
N TYR A 418 19.84 3.00 -22.17
CA TYR A 418 18.42 2.70 -22.40
C TYR A 418 17.53 3.94 -22.36
N THR A 419 17.69 4.80 -21.35
CA THR A 419 16.80 5.98 -21.26
C THR A 419 17.03 6.95 -22.41
N SER A 420 18.24 7.00 -22.99
CA SER A 420 18.52 7.79 -24.20
C SER A 420 17.82 7.27 -25.46
N MET A 421 17.43 5.98 -25.48
CA MET A 421 16.66 5.38 -26.57
C MET A 421 15.15 5.62 -26.42
N GLY A 422 14.70 6.06 -25.24
CA GLY A 422 13.29 6.24 -24.92
C GLY A 422 12.70 5.19 -23.98
N ILE A 423 13.53 4.47 -23.22
CA ILE A 423 13.03 3.63 -22.11
C ILE A 423 12.64 4.54 -20.92
N GLU A 424 11.40 4.40 -20.46
CA GLU A 424 10.76 5.29 -19.47
C GLU A 424 10.39 4.56 -18.17
N GLY A 425 10.84 3.32 -18.00
CA GLY A 425 10.62 2.58 -16.76
C GLY A 425 11.44 1.30 -16.64
N PHE A 426 11.39 0.71 -15.45
CA PHE A 426 12.08 -0.52 -15.12
C PHE A 426 11.22 -1.41 -14.20
N LYS A 427 11.20 -2.71 -14.48
CA LYS A 427 10.79 -3.75 -13.53
C LYS A 427 12.03 -4.18 -12.74
N LEU A 428 12.03 -4.00 -11.43
CA LEU A 428 13.17 -4.17 -10.54
C LEU A 428 12.97 -5.38 -9.63
N ASP A 429 13.82 -6.36 -9.86
CA ASP A 429 13.74 -7.67 -9.22
C ASP A 429 14.92 -7.88 -8.23
N TYR A 430 14.73 -8.74 -7.22
CA TYR A 430 15.75 -9.17 -6.24
C TYR A 430 16.34 -8.11 -5.30
N ALA A 431 15.62 -7.05 -4.96
CA ALA A 431 16.12 -6.07 -3.97
C ALA A 431 16.20 -6.65 -2.53
N GLU A 432 15.58 -7.80 -2.29
CA GLU A 432 15.48 -8.53 -1.03
C GLU A 432 16.60 -9.55 -0.79
N ASP A 433 17.48 -9.80 -1.78
CA ASP A 433 18.55 -10.82 -1.70
C ASP A 433 19.53 -10.61 -0.52
N VAL A 434 19.62 -9.36 -0.03
CA VAL A 434 20.34 -9.03 1.20
C VAL A 434 19.46 -9.41 2.40
N VAL A 435 19.47 -10.69 2.78
CA VAL A 435 18.69 -11.18 3.93
C VAL A 435 19.50 -11.14 5.23
N PRO A 436 18.89 -10.84 6.40
CA PRO A 436 19.61 -10.83 7.68
C PRO A 436 20.13 -12.19 8.15
N GLY A 437 19.50 -13.28 7.72
CA GLY A 437 19.81 -14.63 8.16
C GLY A 437 19.43 -15.69 7.13
N ALA A 438 20.17 -16.80 7.16
CA ALA A 438 19.92 -17.95 6.32
C ALA A 438 20.27 -19.23 7.08
N PHE A 439 19.42 -20.24 7.00
CA PHE A 439 19.65 -21.56 7.60
C PHE A 439 20.02 -21.51 9.10
N GLY A 440 19.42 -20.59 9.85
CA GLY A 440 19.64 -20.41 11.29
C GLY A 440 20.95 -19.71 11.67
N ALA A 441 21.65 -19.10 10.72
CA ALA A 441 22.86 -18.32 10.95
C ALA A 441 22.80 -16.93 10.30
N ARG A 442 23.66 -16.03 10.75
CA ARG A 442 23.85 -14.69 10.16
C ARG A 442 24.39 -14.83 8.73
N ASN A 443 23.76 -14.16 7.76
CA ASN A 443 24.22 -14.12 6.37
C ASN A 443 25.14 -12.90 6.15
N VAL A 444 26.40 -13.00 6.54
CA VAL A 444 27.28 -11.82 6.71
C VAL A 444 27.54 -11.08 5.40
N TYR A 445 27.13 -9.81 5.34
CA TYR A 445 27.57 -8.83 4.34
C TYR A 445 28.35 -7.69 5.01
N ARG A 446 29.23 -7.04 4.25
CA ARG A 446 29.85 -5.76 4.63
C ARG A 446 29.87 -4.82 3.44
N PHE A 447 29.28 -3.64 3.61
CA PHE A 447 29.21 -2.61 2.59
C PHE A 447 30.23 -1.49 2.85
N HIS A 448 30.49 -0.65 1.86
CA HIS A 448 31.53 0.38 1.89
C HIS A 448 31.29 1.49 2.94
N ASP A 449 30.04 1.77 3.30
CA ASP A 449 29.70 2.70 4.39
C ASP A 449 29.83 2.10 5.80
N GLY A 450 30.18 0.82 5.89
CA GLY A 450 30.32 0.07 7.14
C GLY A 450 29.03 -0.59 7.64
N SER A 451 27.93 -0.46 6.90
CA SER A 451 26.70 -1.20 7.16
C SER A 451 26.85 -2.70 6.83
N ASP A 452 25.91 -3.48 7.35
CA ASP A 452 25.83 -4.93 7.16
C ASP A 452 24.39 -5.37 6.89
N GLU A 453 24.18 -6.66 6.64
CA GLU A 453 22.88 -7.23 6.24
C GLU A 453 21.74 -6.93 7.24
N ARG A 454 22.05 -6.72 8.53
CA ARG A 454 21.05 -6.44 9.57
C ARG A 454 20.38 -5.10 9.36
N THR A 455 21.00 -4.18 8.61
CA THR A 455 20.42 -2.87 8.26
C THR A 455 20.20 -2.75 6.76
N MET A 456 21.01 -3.44 5.96
CA MET A 456 20.98 -3.37 4.50
C MET A 456 19.88 -4.23 3.87
N HIS A 457 19.26 -5.17 4.59
CA HIS A 457 17.99 -5.75 4.11
C HIS A 457 16.89 -4.69 3.90
N ARG A 458 17.04 -3.52 4.54
CA ARG A 458 16.27 -2.31 4.23
C ARG A 458 17.04 -1.33 3.35
N GLY A 459 18.26 -0.97 3.75
CA GLY A 459 19.05 0.08 3.11
C GLY A 459 19.33 -0.19 1.63
N TYR A 460 19.59 -1.45 1.27
CA TYR A 460 19.85 -1.87 -0.09
C TYR A 460 18.66 -1.65 -1.02
N THR A 461 17.45 -2.03 -0.57
CA THR A 461 16.20 -1.83 -1.33
C THR A 461 16.00 -0.35 -1.70
N LEU A 462 16.15 0.55 -0.72
CA LEU A 462 16.01 1.99 -0.93
C LEU A 462 17.04 2.53 -1.93
N LEU A 463 18.32 2.16 -1.77
CA LEU A 463 19.39 2.64 -2.63
C LEU A 463 19.26 2.12 -4.06
N TYR A 464 18.80 0.87 -4.23
CA TYR A 464 18.54 0.28 -5.53
C TYR A 464 17.44 1.06 -6.26
N HIS A 465 16.28 1.28 -5.64
CA HIS A 465 15.19 2.03 -6.26
C HIS A 465 15.56 3.50 -6.49
N GLU A 466 16.25 4.14 -5.54
CA GLU A 466 16.76 5.50 -5.72
C GLU A 466 17.69 5.61 -6.94
N THR A 467 18.54 4.61 -7.15
CA THR A 467 19.48 4.58 -8.28
C THR A 467 18.74 4.60 -9.61
N TYR A 468 17.72 3.76 -9.79
CA TYR A 468 16.92 3.73 -11.03
C TYR A 468 15.99 4.94 -11.15
N GLY A 469 15.33 5.36 -10.07
CA GLY A 469 14.47 6.54 -10.08
C GLY A 469 15.19 7.83 -10.46
N GLY A 470 16.50 7.91 -10.23
CA GLY A 470 17.32 9.07 -10.61
C GLY A 470 17.73 9.15 -12.08
N VAL A 471 17.40 8.15 -12.92
CA VAL A 471 17.55 8.24 -14.39
C VAL A 471 16.21 8.37 -15.13
N LEU A 472 15.09 8.24 -14.41
CA LEU A 472 13.75 8.44 -14.95
C LEU A 472 13.38 9.92 -15.02
N PRO A 473 12.37 10.29 -15.85
CA PRO A 473 11.91 11.67 -15.95
C PRO A 473 11.43 12.28 -14.62
N GLU A 474 11.47 13.61 -14.51
CA GLU A 474 11.06 14.33 -13.29
C GLU A 474 9.55 14.19 -13.05
N GLU A 475 8.77 14.24 -14.13
CA GLU A 475 7.34 13.99 -14.21
C GLU A 475 6.93 12.54 -13.86
N GLY A 476 7.91 11.64 -13.69
CA GLY A 476 7.72 10.25 -13.29
C GLY A 476 8.08 9.25 -14.40
N GLY A 477 8.17 7.99 -14.01
CA GLY A 477 8.26 6.84 -14.91
C GLY A 477 7.61 5.63 -14.25
N LEU A 478 7.87 4.42 -14.76
CA LEU A 478 7.48 3.18 -14.10
C LEU A 478 8.65 2.61 -13.31
N LEU A 479 8.48 2.43 -12.00
CA LEU A 479 9.36 1.59 -11.17
C LEU A 479 8.52 0.48 -10.56
N LEU A 480 8.37 -0.63 -11.28
CA LEU A 480 7.66 -1.80 -10.81
C LEU A 480 8.62 -2.66 -9.98
N CYS A 481 8.43 -2.76 -8.66
CA CYS A 481 9.42 -3.34 -7.75
C CYS A 481 8.85 -4.55 -6.98
N ARG A 482 9.62 -5.64 -6.84
CA ARG A 482 9.20 -6.81 -6.04
C ARG A 482 9.16 -6.51 -4.55
N ALA A 483 10.25 -5.94 -4.05
CA ALA A 483 10.41 -5.65 -2.64
C ALA A 483 10.20 -4.16 -2.38
N ALA A 484 9.80 -3.83 -1.16
CA ALA A 484 9.70 -2.46 -0.69
C ALA A 484 9.96 -2.39 0.83
N LYS A 485 10.30 -1.19 1.32
CA LYS A 485 10.55 -0.93 2.74
C LYS A 485 10.05 0.46 3.12
N TRP A 486 9.80 0.70 4.41
CA TRP A 486 9.40 2.04 4.85
C TRP A 486 10.39 3.12 4.39
N GLY A 487 9.86 4.22 3.83
CA GLY A 487 10.62 5.32 3.23
C GLY A 487 10.83 5.18 1.73
N ASP A 488 10.50 4.05 1.13
CA ASP A 488 10.67 3.75 -0.30
C ASP A 488 9.56 4.36 -1.17
N GLN A 489 8.40 4.66 -0.56
CA GLN A 489 7.27 5.29 -1.25
C GLN A 489 7.63 6.65 -1.90
N LYS A 490 8.66 7.34 -1.40
CA LYS A 490 9.15 8.61 -1.97
C LYS A 490 9.79 8.44 -3.37
N HIS A 491 10.08 7.22 -3.78
CA HIS A 491 10.69 6.91 -5.08
C HIS A 491 9.66 6.69 -6.19
N GLY A 492 8.37 6.63 -5.87
CA GLY A 492 7.30 6.46 -6.86
C GLY A 492 7.20 5.04 -7.39
N ILE A 493 7.43 4.07 -6.50
CA ILE A 493 7.38 2.66 -6.82
C ILE A 493 5.94 2.16 -6.93
N VAL A 494 5.75 1.19 -7.82
CA VAL A 494 4.59 0.30 -7.88
C VAL A 494 5.06 -1.04 -7.34
N VAL A 495 4.39 -1.59 -6.32
CA VAL A 495 4.77 -2.88 -5.75
C VAL A 495 4.00 -4.01 -6.44
N TRP A 496 4.70 -5.10 -6.75
CA TRP A 496 4.12 -6.33 -7.30
C TRP A 496 4.36 -7.51 -6.35
N PRO A 497 3.39 -8.45 -6.21
CA PRO A 497 3.37 -9.48 -5.18
C PRO A 497 4.38 -10.62 -5.31
N GLY A 498 5.33 -10.53 -6.24
CA GLY A 498 6.16 -11.68 -6.59
C GLY A 498 5.42 -12.72 -7.41
N ASP A 499 6.01 -13.90 -7.48
CA ASP A 499 5.68 -14.95 -8.46
C ASP A 499 4.46 -15.81 -8.02
N VAL A 500 3.30 -15.21 -7.76
CA VAL A 500 2.09 -15.93 -7.28
C VAL A 500 1.59 -17.02 -8.23
N ASP A 501 0.82 -18.00 -7.71
CA ASP A 501 0.31 -19.12 -8.49
C ASP A 501 -0.73 -18.68 -9.54
N ALA A 502 -0.63 -19.18 -10.77
CA ALA A 502 -1.55 -19.00 -11.90
C ALA A 502 -2.87 -19.79 -11.74
N ARG A 503 -3.46 -19.72 -10.54
CA ARG A 503 -4.59 -20.53 -10.07
C ARG A 503 -5.48 -19.70 -9.13
N MET A 504 -6.59 -20.30 -8.69
CA MET A 504 -7.43 -19.77 -7.59
C MET A 504 -7.12 -20.42 -6.22
N TRP A 505 -5.92 -20.99 -6.05
CA TRP A 505 -5.51 -21.58 -4.78
C TRP A 505 -5.32 -20.53 -3.70
N LYS A 506 -5.61 -20.89 -2.45
CA LYS A 506 -5.38 -20.02 -1.29
C LYS A 506 -3.93 -20.12 -0.83
N HIS A 507 -3.43 -19.06 -0.21
CA HIS A 507 -2.09 -19.07 0.38
C HIS A 507 -1.95 -20.19 1.43
N GLY A 508 -0.90 -21.00 1.30
CA GLY A 508 -0.59 -22.11 2.20
C GLY A 508 -1.47 -23.36 2.02
N GLU A 509 -2.34 -23.39 1.00
CA GLU A 509 -3.17 -24.56 0.67
C GLU A 509 -2.29 -25.74 0.22
N GLU A 510 -2.50 -26.94 0.76
CA GLU A 510 -1.77 -28.13 0.32
C GLU A 510 -2.35 -28.66 -0.99
N ILE A 511 -1.53 -28.64 -2.05
CA ILE A 511 -1.89 -29.05 -3.40
C ILE A 511 -1.21 -30.37 -3.71
N THR A 512 -1.93 -31.27 -4.39
CA THR A 512 -1.34 -32.48 -4.98
C THR A 512 -1.66 -32.52 -6.46
N GLU A 513 -0.64 -32.27 -7.29
CA GLU A 513 -0.73 -32.26 -8.75
C GLU A 513 0.43 -33.07 -9.32
N ASP A 514 0.17 -33.85 -10.38
CA ASP A 514 1.15 -34.73 -11.04
C ASP A 514 1.96 -35.69 -10.14
N GLY A 515 1.41 -36.02 -8.97
CA GLY A 515 2.03 -36.91 -7.99
C GLY A 515 3.02 -36.23 -7.04
N GLU A 516 3.15 -34.91 -7.12
CA GLU A 516 3.90 -34.08 -6.18
C GLU A 516 2.94 -33.36 -5.24
N THR A 517 3.33 -33.26 -3.96
CA THR A 517 2.58 -32.50 -2.95
C THR A 517 3.44 -31.34 -2.50
N PHE A 518 2.91 -30.13 -2.65
CA PHE A 518 3.51 -28.88 -2.19
C PHE A 518 2.40 -28.06 -1.51
N ARG A 519 2.74 -26.95 -0.86
CA ARG A 519 1.73 -25.96 -0.50
C ARG A 519 1.86 -24.73 -1.38
N ALA A 520 0.71 -24.22 -1.79
CA ALA A 520 0.60 -23.09 -2.68
C ALA A 520 1.15 -21.83 -2.02
N VAL A 521 1.79 -21.00 -2.83
CA VAL A 521 2.05 -19.61 -2.48
C VAL A 521 0.73 -18.84 -2.44
N GLY A 522 -0.24 -19.27 -3.24
CA GLY A 522 -1.54 -18.66 -3.41
C GLY A 522 -1.62 -17.92 -4.73
N GLY A 523 -2.81 -17.88 -5.32
CA GLY A 523 -3.05 -17.22 -6.60
C GLY A 523 -3.90 -15.97 -6.49
N LEU A 524 -4.97 -15.87 -7.28
CA LEU A 524 -5.81 -14.65 -7.38
C LEU A 524 -6.21 -14.05 -6.01
N HIS A 525 -6.69 -14.87 -5.07
CA HIS A 525 -7.05 -14.39 -3.74
C HIS A 525 -5.84 -13.81 -2.99
N ALA A 526 -4.70 -14.52 -3.01
CA ALA A 526 -3.48 -14.10 -2.32
C ALA A 526 -2.93 -12.78 -2.89
N SER A 527 -2.96 -12.63 -4.22
CA SER A 527 -2.61 -11.36 -4.88
C SER A 527 -3.51 -10.21 -4.43
N MET A 528 -4.82 -10.41 -4.35
CA MET A 528 -5.72 -9.37 -3.85
C MET A 528 -5.42 -8.99 -2.39
N VAL A 529 -5.14 -9.96 -1.51
CA VAL A 529 -4.75 -9.68 -0.12
C VAL A 529 -3.44 -8.89 -0.05
N ALA A 530 -2.46 -9.18 -0.91
CA ALA A 530 -1.21 -8.43 -0.98
C ALA A 530 -1.45 -6.94 -1.26
N GLY A 531 -2.25 -6.61 -2.28
CA GLY A 531 -2.60 -5.22 -2.58
C GLY A 531 -3.35 -4.52 -1.45
N LEU A 532 -4.29 -5.23 -0.80
CA LEU A 532 -5.09 -4.69 0.31
C LEU A 532 -4.31 -4.49 1.61
N THR A 533 -3.21 -5.22 1.81
CA THR A 533 -2.31 -5.03 2.97
C THR A 533 -1.26 -3.95 2.69
N LEU A 534 -0.80 -3.81 1.45
CA LEU A 534 0.15 -2.78 1.01
C LEU A 534 -0.39 -1.34 1.11
N GLY A 535 -1.63 -1.11 0.67
CA GLY A 535 -2.29 0.20 0.71
C GLY A 535 -2.19 0.89 2.09
N PRO A 536 -2.73 0.30 3.17
CA PRO A 536 -2.62 0.85 4.52
C PRO A 536 -1.21 0.79 5.12
N SER A 537 -0.24 0.17 4.43
CA SER A 537 1.17 0.13 4.83
C SER A 537 2.02 1.26 4.23
N GLY A 538 1.40 2.14 3.44
CA GLY A 538 2.06 3.29 2.83
C GLY A 538 2.45 3.10 1.37
N PHE A 539 2.03 2.02 0.73
CA PHE A 539 2.25 1.75 -0.69
C PHE A 539 0.92 1.75 -1.45
N PRO A 540 0.47 2.92 -1.94
CA PRO A 540 -0.84 3.05 -2.58
C PRO A 540 -0.88 2.53 -4.02
N PHE A 541 0.28 2.26 -4.63
CA PHE A 541 0.40 1.76 -6.00
C PHE A 541 0.84 0.31 -6.01
N TYR A 542 -0.07 -0.54 -6.46
CA TYR A 542 0.05 -1.99 -6.55
C TYR A 542 -0.34 -2.46 -7.95
N GLY A 543 0.37 -3.46 -8.46
CA GLY A 543 0.00 -4.20 -9.67
C GLY A 543 0.40 -5.67 -9.55
N ALA A 544 -0.46 -6.58 -10.00
CA ALA A 544 -0.20 -8.02 -9.97
C ALA A 544 0.09 -8.56 -11.37
N ASP A 545 0.81 -9.67 -11.47
CA ASP A 545 0.90 -10.41 -12.74
C ASP A 545 -0.48 -11.00 -13.05
N THR A 546 -1.27 -10.32 -13.88
CA THR A 546 -2.63 -10.78 -14.22
C THR A 546 -2.55 -12.08 -15.00
N GLY A 547 -3.00 -13.16 -14.37
CA GLY A 547 -2.87 -14.54 -14.86
C GLY A 547 -1.95 -15.40 -14.00
N GLY A 548 -1.12 -14.78 -13.16
CA GLY A 548 -0.18 -15.43 -12.26
C GLY A 548 1.09 -15.94 -12.95
N TYR A 549 2.08 -16.30 -12.13
CA TYR A 549 3.42 -16.64 -12.59
C TYR A 549 3.74 -18.13 -12.37
N ARG A 550 3.67 -18.64 -11.14
CA ARG A 550 3.95 -20.06 -10.86
C ARG A 550 2.83 -20.95 -11.38
N HIS A 551 3.15 -22.15 -11.84
CA HIS A 551 2.17 -23.11 -12.37
C HIS A 551 1.35 -22.59 -13.57
N ALA A 552 1.86 -21.57 -14.28
CA ALA A 552 1.27 -21.08 -15.52
C ALA A 552 1.33 -22.16 -16.63
N PRO A 553 0.44 -22.12 -17.64
CA PRO A 553 -0.54 -21.06 -17.91
C PRO A 553 -1.77 -21.13 -17.00
N PRO A 554 -2.50 -20.01 -16.78
CA PRO A 554 -3.83 -20.03 -16.17
C PRO A 554 -4.85 -20.68 -17.10
N ASP A 555 -5.92 -21.25 -16.53
CA ASP A 555 -7.09 -21.60 -17.32
C ASP A 555 -7.93 -20.36 -17.68
N LYS A 556 -8.87 -20.52 -18.63
CA LYS A 556 -9.74 -19.42 -19.10
C LYS A 556 -10.49 -18.72 -17.95
N GLU A 557 -11.03 -19.48 -17.00
CA GLU A 557 -11.79 -18.90 -15.89
C GLU A 557 -10.88 -18.08 -14.98
N THR A 558 -9.73 -18.63 -14.60
CA THR A 558 -8.71 -17.99 -13.78
C THR A 558 -8.24 -16.70 -14.43
N PHE A 559 -7.90 -16.72 -15.73
CA PHE A 559 -7.41 -15.53 -16.40
C PHE A 559 -8.47 -14.42 -16.47
N ILE A 560 -9.73 -14.78 -16.76
CA ILE A 560 -10.85 -13.84 -16.76
C ILE A 560 -11.05 -13.22 -15.38
N ARG A 561 -11.22 -14.03 -14.33
CA ARG A 561 -11.41 -13.51 -12.96
C ARG A 561 -10.24 -12.65 -12.49
N TRP A 562 -9.03 -12.92 -12.98
CA TRP A 562 -7.86 -12.12 -12.65
C TRP A 562 -7.94 -10.72 -13.28
N PHE A 563 -8.23 -10.62 -14.59
CA PHE A 563 -8.35 -9.29 -15.19
C PHE A 563 -9.59 -8.52 -14.72
N GLU A 564 -10.65 -9.22 -14.28
CA GLU A 564 -11.77 -8.59 -13.56
C GLU A 564 -11.26 -7.89 -12.29
N GLN A 565 -10.42 -8.58 -11.49
CA GLN A 565 -9.85 -8.03 -10.27
C GLN A 565 -8.84 -6.91 -10.53
N THR A 566 -7.88 -7.08 -11.44
CA THR A 566 -6.83 -6.07 -11.67
C THR A 566 -7.33 -4.83 -12.40
N ALA A 567 -8.48 -4.90 -13.09
CA ALA A 567 -9.11 -3.70 -13.64
C ALA A 567 -9.51 -2.67 -12.57
N LEU A 568 -9.67 -3.13 -11.32
CA LEU A 568 -9.96 -2.31 -10.13
C LEU A 568 -8.76 -2.30 -9.15
N SER A 569 -7.56 -2.47 -9.69
CA SER A 569 -6.30 -2.18 -9.00
C SER A 569 -5.66 -0.92 -9.56
N SER A 570 -4.65 -0.37 -8.88
CA SER A 570 -4.04 0.88 -9.31
C SER A 570 -3.13 0.75 -10.53
N VAL A 571 -2.61 -0.45 -10.76
CA VAL A 571 -1.83 -0.79 -11.96
C VAL A 571 -2.31 -2.15 -12.46
N MET A 572 -2.72 -2.20 -13.72
CA MET A 572 -3.12 -3.43 -14.41
C MET A 572 -1.99 -3.87 -15.34
N GLN A 573 -1.27 -4.95 -15.00
CA GLN A 573 -0.24 -5.52 -15.88
C GLN A 573 -0.56 -6.95 -16.28
N ILE A 574 -0.55 -7.23 -17.58
CA ILE A 574 -0.99 -8.50 -18.17
C ILE A 574 0.23 -9.29 -18.64
N GLY A 575 0.38 -10.50 -18.11
CA GLY A 575 1.43 -11.43 -18.52
C GLY A 575 1.66 -12.53 -17.49
N THR A 576 2.30 -13.61 -17.93
CA THR A 576 2.57 -14.84 -17.15
C THR A 576 3.96 -15.38 -17.46
N SER A 577 4.46 -16.33 -16.66
CA SER A 577 5.74 -17.02 -16.92
C SER A 577 5.73 -17.89 -18.18
N THR A 578 4.55 -18.20 -18.72
CA THR A 578 4.36 -18.95 -19.99
C THR A 578 4.00 -18.05 -21.17
N ASN A 579 4.20 -16.73 -21.03
CA ASN A 579 4.01 -15.72 -22.08
C ASN A 579 2.56 -15.56 -22.56
N ASP A 580 1.58 -15.85 -21.71
CA ASP A 580 0.17 -15.84 -22.11
C ASP A 580 -0.37 -14.42 -22.30
N VAL A 581 -1.03 -14.18 -23.43
CA VAL A 581 -1.72 -12.92 -23.76
C VAL A 581 -3.15 -13.21 -24.24
N ALA A 582 -4.06 -12.27 -24.01
CA ALA A 582 -5.51 -12.50 -24.20
C ALA A 582 -5.90 -12.89 -25.64
N TRP A 583 -5.20 -12.36 -26.65
CA TRP A 583 -5.53 -12.63 -28.06
C TRP A 583 -4.99 -13.98 -28.59
N GLU A 584 -4.19 -14.70 -27.81
CA GLU A 584 -3.64 -16.01 -28.21
C GLU A 584 -4.42 -17.20 -27.60
N PHE A 585 -5.48 -16.94 -26.83
CA PHE A 585 -6.38 -17.97 -26.31
C PHE A 585 -7.36 -18.54 -27.36
N ASP A 586 -7.45 -17.91 -28.55
CA ASP A 586 -8.42 -18.26 -29.61
C ASP A 586 -9.88 -18.35 -29.11
N ASP A 587 -10.27 -17.49 -28.17
CA ASP A 587 -11.58 -17.48 -27.52
C ASP A 587 -12.21 -16.06 -27.53
N ASP A 588 -13.26 -15.89 -28.33
CA ASP A 588 -13.93 -14.60 -28.55
C ASP A 588 -14.52 -14.01 -27.25
N GLU A 589 -15.07 -14.85 -26.37
CA GLU A 589 -15.66 -14.39 -25.10
C GLU A 589 -14.59 -13.84 -24.16
N LEU A 590 -13.45 -14.54 -24.03
CA LEU A 590 -12.32 -14.07 -23.24
C LEU A 590 -11.80 -12.75 -23.80
N LEU A 591 -11.61 -12.63 -25.12
CA LEU A 591 -11.10 -11.42 -25.75
C LEU A 591 -12.06 -10.22 -25.56
N ASP A 592 -13.37 -10.44 -25.68
CA ASP A 592 -14.38 -9.40 -25.46
C ASP A 592 -14.41 -8.94 -23.99
N LEU A 593 -14.32 -9.87 -23.04
CA LEU A 593 -14.22 -9.52 -21.62
C LEU A 593 -12.91 -8.81 -21.30
N TYR A 594 -11.79 -9.27 -21.87
CA TYR A 594 -10.50 -8.60 -21.70
C TYR A 594 -10.57 -7.14 -22.19
N ARG A 595 -11.17 -6.89 -23.37
CA ARG A 595 -11.42 -5.54 -23.89
C ARG A 595 -12.30 -4.72 -22.95
N GLN A 596 -13.37 -5.30 -22.42
CA GLN A 596 -14.28 -4.62 -21.49
C GLN A 596 -13.54 -4.14 -20.23
N TYR A 597 -12.74 -5.01 -19.60
CA TYR A 597 -12.10 -4.70 -18.32
C TYR A 597 -10.84 -3.85 -18.45
N THR A 598 -10.04 -4.02 -19.51
CA THR A 598 -8.95 -3.08 -19.82
C THR A 598 -9.48 -1.68 -20.14
N ARG A 599 -10.62 -1.57 -20.85
CA ARG A 599 -11.30 -0.29 -21.06
C ARG A 599 -11.87 0.28 -19.77
N LEU A 600 -12.44 -0.54 -18.88
CA LEU A 600 -12.91 -0.08 -17.57
C LEU A 600 -11.77 0.54 -16.75
N HIS A 601 -10.64 -0.17 -16.63
CA HIS A 601 -9.45 0.31 -15.92
C HIS A 601 -8.97 1.64 -16.49
N LEU A 602 -8.75 1.71 -17.81
CA LEU A 602 -8.29 2.93 -18.46
C LEU A 602 -9.28 4.09 -18.30
N ARG A 603 -10.59 3.82 -18.42
CA ARG A 603 -11.62 4.86 -18.24
C ARG A 603 -11.68 5.39 -16.83
N LEU A 604 -11.36 4.59 -15.80
CA LEU A 604 -11.35 5.03 -14.40
C LEU A 604 -10.18 5.98 -14.06
N PHE A 605 -9.23 6.19 -14.97
CA PHE A 605 -8.07 7.05 -14.74
C PHE A 605 -8.40 8.42 -14.10
N PRO A 606 -9.44 9.19 -14.48
CA PRO A 606 -9.70 10.48 -13.87
C PRO A 606 -10.16 10.38 -12.41
N TYR A 607 -10.93 9.34 -12.08
CA TYR A 607 -11.32 9.02 -10.72
C TYR A 607 -10.08 8.63 -9.90
N GLU A 608 -9.32 7.66 -10.40
CA GLU A 608 -8.14 7.14 -9.74
C GLU A 608 -7.03 8.19 -9.56
N TRP A 609 -6.69 8.93 -10.61
CA TRP A 609 -5.64 9.94 -10.56
C TRP A 609 -5.99 11.09 -9.60
N THR A 610 -7.28 11.39 -9.44
CA THR A 610 -7.75 12.31 -8.39
C THR A 610 -7.49 11.75 -6.99
N LEU A 611 -7.74 10.46 -6.77
CA LEU A 611 -7.43 9.79 -5.50
C LEU A 611 -5.92 9.80 -5.25
N ALA A 612 -5.11 9.46 -6.26
CA ALA A 612 -3.66 9.42 -6.20
C ALA A 612 -3.06 10.80 -5.81
N GLN A 613 -3.48 11.87 -6.48
CA GLN A 613 -3.10 13.25 -6.15
C GLN A 613 -3.63 13.67 -4.76
N GLY A 614 -4.77 13.13 -4.35
CA GLY A 614 -5.40 13.37 -3.04
C GLY A 614 -4.67 12.74 -1.86
N ILE A 615 -3.75 11.79 -2.06
CA ILE A 615 -3.02 11.09 -0.98
C ILE A 615 -2.26 12.08 -0.10
N ALA A 616 -1.65 13.12 -0.67
CA ALA A 616 -0.96 14.15 0.10
C ALA A 616 -1.89 14.92 1.06
N LYS A 617 -3.19 14.94 0.77
CA LYS A 617 -4.21 15.63 1.57
C LYS A 617 -4.86 14.70 2.61
N THR A 618 -5.20 13.47 2.22
CA THR A 618 -6.00 12.54 3.05
C THR A 618 -5.18 11.41 3.67
N GLY A 619 -4.09 10.99 3.02
CA GLY A 619 -3.33 9.78 3.34
C GLY A 619 -4.05 8.47 3.02
N HIS A 620 -5.23 8.51 2.41
CA HIS A 620 -6.04 7.32 2.14
C HIS A 620 -5.48 6.53 0.94
N PRO A 621 -5.40 5.19 1.02
CA PRO A 621 -5.06 4.38 -0.14
C PRO A 621 -6.21 4.39 -1.18
N ILE A 622 -5.88 4.01 -2.42
CA ILE A 622 -6.84 3.93 -3.52
C ILE A 622 -7.74 2.71 -3.34
N GLN A 623 -7.14 1.51 -3.23
CA GLN A 623 -7.82 0.29 -2.79
C GLN A 623 -7.84 0.27 -1.26
N ARG A 624 -9.04 0.16 -0.67
CA ARG A 624 -9.25 0.29 0.78
C ARG A 624 -9.88 -0.98 1.34
N PRO A 625 -9.23 -1.65 2.30
CA PRO A 625 -9.83 -2.77 2.99
C PRO A 625 -11.16 -2.39 3.63
N PHE A 626 -12.16 -3.25 3.50
CA PHE A 626 -13.52 -2.96 3.94
C PHE A 626 -13.57 -2.51 5.42
N GLY A 627 -12.93 -3.27 6.31
CA GLY A 627 -12.95 -2.99 7.75
C GLY A 627 -12.12 -1.78 8.19
N LEU A 628 -11.30 -1.19 7.31
CA LEU A 628 -10.68 0.11 7.57
C LEU A 628 -11.58 1.27 7.12
N GLN A 629 -12.30 1.13 6.01
CA GLN A 629 -13.23 2.15 5.52
C GLN A 629 -14.49 2.20 6.40
N GLU A 630 -15.00 1.06 6.84
CA GLU A 630 -16.25 0.95 7.59
C GLU A 630 -16.06 0.14 8.89
N PRO A 631 -15.18 0.57 9.81
CA PRO A 631 -14.78 -0.21 10.99
C PRO A 631 -15.95 -0.53 11.93
N SER A 632 -17.03 0.26 11.90
CA SER A 632 -18.20 0.08 12.76
C SER A 632 -18.97 -1.23 12.53
N TYR A 633 -18.78 -1.90 11.39
CA TYR A 633 -19.45 -3.18 11.13
C TYR A 633 -18.73 -4.38 11.75
N GLY A 634 -17.44 -4.25 12.09
CA GLY A 634 -16.64 -5.37 12.62
C GLY A 634 -16.41 -6.52 11.63
N GLU A 635 -16.59 -6.25 10.33
CA GLU A 635 -16.38 -7.21 9.25
C GLU A 635 -15.05 -6.90 8.54
N HIS A 636 -14.28 -7.93 8.23
CA HIS A 636 -12.92 -7.81 7.67
C HIS A 636 -12.69 -8.78 6.50
N PRO A 637 -13.53 -8.74 5.44
CA PRO A 637 -13.33 -9.60 4.28
C PRO A 637 -11.99 -9.32 3.58
N SER A 638 -11.34 -10.39 3.14
CA SER A 638 -10.10 -10.35 2.36
C SER A 638 -10.34 -10.33 0.85
N ASP A 639 -11.59 -10.49 0.43
CA ASP A 639 -12.03 -10.66 -0.95
C ASP A 639 -13.10 -9.65 -1.40
N GLN A 640 -13.15 -8.53 -0.69
CA GLN A 640 -14.05 -7.40 -0.95
C GLN A 640 -13.39 -6.12 -0.44
N TYR A 641 -13.44 -5.05 -1.22
CA TYR A 641 -12.80 -3.78 -0.89
C TYR A 641 -13.51 -2.59 -1.53
N PHE A 642 -13.15 -1.38 -1.09
CA PHE A 642 -13.56 -0.16 -1.77
C PHE A 642 -12.47 0.31 -2.72
N PHE A 643 -12.86 0.75 -3.92
CA PHE A 643 -12.00 1.50 -4.81
C PHE A 643 -12.39 2.97 -4.70
N GLY A 644 -11.60 3.74 -3.95
CA GLY A 644 -12.00 5.05 -3.43
C GLY A 644 -13.22 4.98 -2.51
N ASP A 645 -14.02 6.05 -2.49
CA ASP A 645 -15.25 6.15 -1.66
C ASP A 645 -16.53 5.69 -2.39
N ALA A 646 -16.47 5.58 -3.72
CA ALA A 646 -17.65 5.45 -4.57
C ALA A 646 -17.97 3.99 -4.94
N LEU A 647 -16.94 3.16 -5.12
CA LEU A 647 -17.06 1.83 -5.68
C LEU A 647 -16.80 0.76 -4.63
N LEU A 648 -17.70 -0.22 -4.53
CA LEU A 648 -17.48 -1.45 -3.78
C LEU A 648 -17.24 -2.60 -4.75
N VAL A 649 -16.10 -3.27 -4.61
CA VAL A 649 -15.61 -4.30 -5.52
C VAL A 649 -15.58 -5.64 -4.80
N ALA A 650 -16.11 -6.69 -5.45
CA ALA A 650 -16.15 -8.03 -4.88
C ALA A 650 -15.80 -9.09 -5.95
N PRO A 651 -14.50 -9.29 -6.28
CA PRO A 651 -14.04 -10.25 -7.30
C PRO A 651 -14.26 -11.72 -6.94
N VAL A 652 -14.66 -12.56 -7.90
CA VAL A 652 -14.83 -14.00 -7.63
C VAL A 652 -13.47 -14.68 -7.54
N THR A 653 -13.19 -15.33 -6.40
CA THR A 653 -11.92 -16.03 -6.14
C THR A 653 -12.08 -17.53 -5.93
N GLU A 654 -13.24 -18.10 -6.30
CA GLU A 654 -13.53 -19.53 -6.17
C GLU A 654 -13.90 -20.11 -7.53
N ALA A 655 -13.21 -21.17 -7.94
CA ALA A 655 -13.39 -21.76 -9.26
C ALA A 655 -14.80 -22.34 -9.45
N GLY A 656 -15.41 -22.07 -10.59
CA GLY A 656 -16.76 -22.46 -10.95
C GLY A 656 -17.87 -21.64 -10.28
N ALA A 657 -17.55 -20.64 -9.45
CA ALA A 657 -18.56 -19.84 -8.79
C ALA A 657 -19.23 -18.85 -9.76
N THR A 658 -20.55 -18.88 -9.79
CA THR A 658 -21.40 -17.98 -10.59
C THR A 658 -22.26 -17.04 -9.75
N THR A 659 -22.10 -17.09 -8.43
CA THR A 659 -22.74 -16.23 -7.43
C THR A 659 -21.77 -16.05 -6.29
N ARG A 660 -21.84 -14.93 -5.55
CA ARG A 660 -21.06 -14.77 -4.31
C ARG A 660 -21.82 -14.01 -3.24
N GLU A 661 -21.40 -14.17 -2.00
CA GLU A 661 -21.83 -13.31 -0.90
C GLU A 661 -21.01 -12.01 -0.89
N VAL A 662 -21.69 -10.89 -0.61
CA VAL A 662 -21.12 -9.54 -0.55
C VAL A 662 -21.74 -8.84 0.65
N PHE A 663 -20.91 -8.22 1.50
CA PHE A 663 -21.40 -7.42 2.61
C PHE A 663 -21.60 -5.97 2.15
N LEU A 664 -22.85 -5.49 2.11
CA LEU A 664 -23.13 -4.11 1.77
C LEU A 664 -23.16 -3.24 3.04
N PRO A 665 -22.45 -2.09 3.07
CA PRO A 665 -22.65 -1.05 4.07
C PRO A 665 -24.06 -0.44 3.99
N SER A 666 -24.43 0.33 5.01
CA SER A 666 -25.70 1.05 5.07
C SER A 666 -25.89 1.97 3.84
N GLY A 667 -27.11 1.99 3.32
CA GLY A 667 -27.47 2.77 2.14
C GLY A 667 -27.77 1.89 0.93
N ARG A 668 -28.02 2.53 -0.22
CA ARG A 668 -28.30 1.84 -1.48
C ARG A 668 -27.03 1.71 -2.31
N TRP A 669 -26.92 0.58 -2.98
CA TRP A 669 -25.82 0.21 -3.85
C TRP A 669 -26.38 -0.20 -5.20
N ILE A 670 -25.81 0.34 -6.28
CA ILE A 670 -26.29 0.12 -7.65
C ILE A 670 -25.24 -0.73 -8.37
N ASP A 671 -25.63 -1.89 -8.90
CA ASP A 671 -24.76 -2.70 -9.75
C ASP A 671 -24.29 -1.86 -10.94
N PHE A 672 -22.97 -1.75 -11.12
CA PHE A 672 -22.34 -0.88 -12.11
C PHE A 672 -22.69 -1.29 -13.55
N PHE A 673 -22.97 -2.57 -13.79
CA PHE A 673 -23.19 -3.09 -15.13
C PHE A 673 -24.66 -3.15 -15.52
N ASP A 674 -25.55 -3.57 -14.61
CA ASP A 674 -26.97 -3.77 -14.93
C ASP A 674 -27.94 -2.82 -14.20
N GLY A 675 -27.44 -1.98 -13.28
CA GLY A 675 -28.22 -0.99 -12.57
C GLY A 675 -29.15 -1.55 -11.49
N THR A 676 -29.04 -2.84 -11.13
CA THR A 676 -29.81 -3.43 -10.04
C THR A 676 -29.51 -2.71 -8.73
N ILE A 677 -30.56 -2.29 -8.02
CA ILE A 677 -30.44 -1.61 -6.73
C ILE A 677 -30.50 -2.65 -5.60
N LEU A 678 -29.51 -2.60 -4.73
CA LEU A 678 -29.37 -3.42 -3.52
C LEU A 678 -29.40 -2.51 -2.28
N GLU A 679 -29.97 -3.02 -1.19
CA GLU A 679 -30.11 -2.31 0.08
C GLU A 679 -29.16 -2.90 1.12
N GLY A 680 -28.38 -2.06 1.79
CA GLY A 680 -27.63 -2.41 2.98
C GLY A 680 -28.23 -1.80 4.26
N PRO A 681 -27.67 -2.10 5.44
CA PRO A 681 -26.49 -2.94 5.63
C PRO A 681 -26.81 -4.43 5.69
N GLY A 682 -25.88 -5.27 5.24
CA GLY A 682 -25.92 -6.72 5.46
C GLY A 682 -25.31 -7.55 4.35
N LEU A 683 -25.25 -8.86 4.60
CA LEU A 683 -24.80 -9.84 3.62
C LEU A 683 -25.89 -10.11 2.59
N VAL A 684 -25.54 -10.02 1.32
CA VAL A 684 -26.42 -10.33 0.18
C VAL A 684 -25.73 -11.33 -0.74
N THR A 685 -26.51 -12.20 -1.38
CA THR A 685 -26.02 -13.07 -2.46
C THR A 685 -26.32 -12.41 -3.80
N VAL A 686 -25.30 -12.25 -4.63
CA VAL A 686 -25.40 -11.61 -5.94
C VAL A 686 -24.97 -12.56 -7.06
N ASP A 687 -25.52 -12.35 -8.25
CA ASP A 687 -25.09 -13.03 -9.45
C ASP A 687 -23.69 -12.54 -9.85
N ALA A 688 -22.80 -13.48 -10.14
CA ALA A 688 -21.42 -13.25 -10.52
C ALA A 688 -21.02 -14.23 -11.65
N PRO A 689 -21.72 -14.24 -12.80
CA PRO A 689 -21.30 -15.07 -13.95
C PRO A 689 -19.91 -14.65 -14.43
N LEU A 690 -19.29 -15.47 -15.29
CA LEU A 690 -17.95 -15.19 -15.82
C LEU A 690 -17.85 -13.87 -16.59
N SER A 691 -18.98 -13.37 -17.10
CA SER A 691 -19.08 -12.11 -17.82
C SER A 691 -19.33 -10.87 -16.95
N LYS A 692 -19.42 -11.01 -15.63
CA LYS A 692 -19.74 -9.91 -14.72
C LYS A 692 -19.05 -10.04 -13.36
N LEU A 693 -18.15 -9.09 -13.10
CA LEU A 693 -17.62 -8.76 -11.78
C LEU A 693 -18.71 -8.09 -10.93
N PRO A 694 -18.97 -8.57 -9.70
CA PRO A 694 -19.74 -7.80 -8.73
C PRO A 694 -19.05 -6.48 -8.37
N LEU A 695 -19.54 -5.40 -8.97
CA LEU A 695 -19.05 -4.02 -8.82
C LEU A 695 -20.26 -3.12 -8.57
N PHE A 696 -20.20 -2.33 -7.50
CA PHE A 696 -21.34 -1.52 -7.07
C PHE A 696 -20.94 -0.05 -6.89
N VAL A 697 -21.79 0.85 -7.38
CA VAL A 697 -21.70 2.29 -7.14
C VAL A 697 -22.58 2.64 -5.95
N ARG A 698 -22.02 3.33 -4.96
CA ARG A 698 -22.78 3.86 -3.82
C ARG A 698 -23.81 4.87 -4.31
N GLU A 699 -25.04 4.80 -3.80
CA GLU A 699 -26.03 5.86 -4.02
C GLU A 699 -25.43 7.22 -3.64
N GLY A 700 -25.62 8.22 -4.49
CA GLY A 700 -25.09 9.55 -4.31
C GLY A 700 -23.63 9.70 -4.78
N ALA A 701 -22.99 8.66 -5.32
CA ALA A 701 -21.62 8.81 -5.81
C ALA A 701 -21.56 9.42 -7.23
N VAL A 702 -20.44 10.10 -7.48
CA VAL A 702 -20.01 10.58 -8.80
C VAL A 702 -18.69 9.88 -9.13
N VAL A 703 -18.64 9.20 -10.28
CA VAL A 703 -17.46 8.47 -10.77
C VAL A 703 -17.05 9.06 -12.12
N PRO A 704 -16.06 9.96 -12.17
CA PRO A 704 -15.56 10.52 -13.42
C PRO A 704 -14.78 9.48 -14.24
N LEU A 705 -14.96 9.53 -15.56
CA LEU A 705 -14.41 8.58 -16.51
C LEU A 705 -13.83 9.30 -17.73
N LEU A 706 -12.86 8.67 -18.39
CA LEU A 706 -12.49 9.05 -19.76
C LEU A 706 -13.59 8.65 -20.74
N ARG A 707 -13.61 9.33 -21.90
CA ARG A 707 -14.46 8.94 -23.02
C ARG A 707 -14.16 7.49 -23.44
N PRO A 708 -15.17 6.74 -23.94
CA PRO A 708 -15.03 5.31 -24.22
C PRO A 708 -13.98 4.93 -25.28
N THR A 709 -13.55 5.87 -26.12
CA THR A 709 -12.66 5.60 -27.26
C THR A 709 -11.17 5.70 -26.92
N ILE A 710 -10.78 6.24 -25.75
CA ILE A 710 -9.35 6.39 -25.40
C ILE A 710 -8.66 5.02 -25.34
N ASP A 711 -7.57 4.88 -26.08
CA ASP A 711 -6.76 3.66 -26.18
C ASP A 711 -5.52 3.68 -25.28
N THR A 712 -5.07 4.89 -24.91
CA THR A 712 -3.84 5.09 -24.13
C THR A 712 -3.84 6.40 -23.35
N LEU A 713 -3.16 6.41 -22.21
CA LEU A 713 -2.85 7.62 -21.45
C LEU A 713 -1.66 8.40 -22.02
N SER A 714 -0.88 7.79 -22.92
CA SER A 714 0.38 8.33 -23.42
C SER A 714 0.20 9.09 -24.73
N PRO A 715 1.02 10.11 -25.02
CA PRO A 715 1.06 10.78 -26.32
C PRO A 715 1.28 9.80 -27.48
N THR A 716 0.64 10.08 -28.62
CA THR A 716 0.78 9.33 -29.88
C THR A 716 1.25 10.26 -31.00
N THR A 717 1.94 9.70 -32.00
CA THR A 717 2.23 10.42 -33.26
C THR A 717 1.37 9.94 -34.43
N ASP A 718 0.52 8.94 -34.20
CA ASP A 718 -0.48 8.43 -35.13
C ASP A 718 -1.91 8.63 -34.58
N PRO A 719 -2.39 9.89 -34.47
CA PRO A 719 -3.70 10.21 -33.91
C PRO A 719 -4.87 9.81 -34.81
N ASP A 720 -4.62 9.42 -36.06
CA ASP A 720 -5.65 8.89 -36.96
C ASP A 720 -6.01 7.43 -36.61
N ARG A 721 -5.10 6.72 -35.93
CA ARG A 721 -5.26 5.32 -35.51
C ARG A 721 -5.45 5.15 -34.00
N VAL A 722 -4.85 6.02 -33.18
CA VAL A 722 -4.82 5.87 -31.72
C VAL A 722 -5.47 7.06 -31.05
N ASP A 723 -6.52 6.81 -30.25
CA ASP A 723 -7.13 7.86 -29.44
C ASP A 723 -6.39 7.99 -28.10
N SER A 724 -5.74 9.13 -27.86
CA SER A 724 -4.80 9.32 -26.75
C SER A 724 -5.29 10.42 -25.80
N PHE A 725 -5.36 10.11 -24.51
CA PHE A 725 -5.73 11.10 -23.48
C PHE A 725 -4.74 12.26 -23.40
N ALA A 726 -3.43 11.97 -23.41
CA ALA A 726 -2.41 13.02 -23.35
C ALA A 726 -2.36 13.89 -24.62
N THR A 727 -2.86 13.40 -25.75
CA THR A 727 -2.97 14.18 -26.99
C THR A 727 -4.27 15.00 -27.02
N ASP A 728 -5.37 14.39 -26.62
CA ASP A 728 -6.68 15.04 -26.50
C ASP A 728 -7.53 14.40 -25.39
N ALA A 729 -7.65 15.07 -24.25
CA ALA A 729 -8.50 14.62 -23.14
C ALA A 729 -9.99 14.56 -23.50
N GLY A 730 -10.44 15.42 -24.43
CA GLY A 730 -11.81 15.51 -24.93
C GLY A 730 -12.89 15.72 -23.86
N ASP A 731 -14.04 15.05 -24.03
CA ASP A 731 -15.18 15.19 -23.14
C ASP A 731 -14.96 14.39 -21.84
N LEU A 732 -15.28 14.99 -20.69
CA LEU A 732 -15.32 14.30 -19.39
C LEU A 732 -16.60 13.47 -19.30
N PHE A 733 -16.49 12.18 -19.00
CA PHE A 733 -17.64 11.35 -18.69
C PHE A 733 -17.81 11.23 -17.18
N ALA A 734 -19.02 10.98 -16.69
CA ALA A 734 -19.24 10.65 -15.29
C ALA A 734 -20.46 9.77 -15.10
N VAL A 735 -20.31 8.67 -14.36
CA VAL A 735 -21.43 7.89 -13.83
C VAL A 735 -21.90 8.53 -12.53
N ILE A 736 -23.18 8.85 -12.45
CA ILE A 736 -23.81 9.39 -11.24
C ILE A 736 -24.91 8.43 -10.80
N ALA A 737 -24.82 7.98 -9.55
CA ALA A 737 -25.88 7.27 -8.86
C ALA A 737 -26.80 8.29 -8.16
N PRO A 738 -28.00 8.61 -8.67
CA PRO A 738 -28.83 9.68 -8.11
C PRO A 738 -29.21 9.39 -6.65
N GLY A 739 -29.08 10.39 -5.79
CA GLY A 739 -29.24 10.22 -4.35
C GLY A 739 -28.94 11.49 -3.56
N HIS A 740 -28.51 11.32 -2.31
CA HIS A 740 -28.12 12.41 -1.42
C HIS A 740 -27.07 13.34 -2.05
N ALA A 741 -27.04 14.59 -1.61
CA ALA A 741 -26.14 15.60 -2.14
C ALA A 741 -24.67 15.20 -1.97
N SER A 742 -23.90 15.25 -3.05
CA SER A 742 -22.46 14.97 -3.04
C SER A 742 -21.73 15.77 -4.13
N SER A 743 -20.40 15.74 -4.09
CA SER A 743 -19.60 16.29 -5.17
C SER A 743 -18.25 15.60 -5.29
N PHE A 744 -17.73 15.57 -6.52
CA PHE A 744 -16.38 15.14 -6.83
C PHE A 744 -15.65 16.27 -7.56
N GLU A 745 -14.48 16.64 -7.04
CA GLU A 745 -13.57 17.62 -7.64
C GLU A 745 -12.33 16.88 -8.10
N LEU A 746 -12.04 16.95 -9.39
CA LEU A 746 -10.95 16.24 -10.04
C LEU A 746 -9.61 16.95 -9.82
N TYR A 747 -8.51 16.23 -10.05
CA TYR A 747 -7.14 16.76 -9.98
C TYR A 747 -6.87 17.98 -10.87
N ASP A 748 -7.69 18.22 -11.90
CA ASP A 748 -7.57 19.35 -12.83
C ASP A 748 -8.49 20.53 -12.45
N GLY A 749 -9.23 20.44 -11.35
CA GLY A 749 -10.20 21.43 -10.89
C GLY A 749 -11.60 21.29 -11.51
N SER A 750 -11.83 20.33 -12.41
CA SER A 750 -13.18 20.01 -12.87
C SER A 750 -14.02 19.55 -11.69
N ARG A 751 -15.28 19.98 -11.60
CA ARG A 751 -16.16 19.62 -10.50
C ARG A 751 -17.51 19.19 -11.01
N ILE A 752 -18.03 18.11 -10.43
CA ILE A 752 -19.38 17.62 -10.65
C ILE A 752 -20.02 17.43 -9.27
N ALA A 753 -21.13 18.10 -9.02
CA ALA A 753 -21.96 17.89 -7.86
C ALA A 753 -23.36 17.50 -8.29
N HIS A 754 -24.02 16.65 -7.51
CA HIS A 754 -25.42 16.35 -7.71
C HIS A 754 -26.17 16.36 -6.37
N ALA A 755 -27.49 16.52 -6.46
CA ALA A 755 -28.42 16.23 -5.38
C ALA A 755 -29.74 15.72 -5.97
N THR A 756 -30.47 14.86 -5.27
CA THR A 756 -31.81 14.42 -5.67
C THR A 756 -32.80 14.63 -4.54
N GLU A 757 -33.80 15.46 -4.77
CA GLU A 757 -34.86 15.80 -3.81
C GLU A 757 -36.21 15.84 -4.52
N ASP A 758 -37.24 15.25 -3.93
CA ASP A 758 -38.63 15.26 -4.46
C ASP A 758 -38.77 14.87 -5.94
N GLY A 759 -37.94 13.93 -6.42
CA GLY A 759 -37.94 13.45 -7.80
C GLY A 759 -37.20 14.36 -8.80
N VAL A 760 -36.51 15.38 -8.30
CA VAL A 760 -35.69 16.29 -9.10
C VAL A 760 -34.23 16.04 -8.79
N THR A 761 -33.45 15.69 -9.80
CA THR A 761 -31.99 15.64 -9.71
C THR A 761 -31.40 16.94 -10.24
N THR A 762 -30.61 17.62 -9.41
CA THR A 762 -29.83 18.80 -9.81
C THR A 762 -28.38 18.42 -10.04
N LEU A 763 -27.74 19.03 -11.03
CA LEU A 763 -26.29 18.93 -11.26
C LEU A 763 -25.68 20.34 -11.22
N ASP A 764 -24.59 20.51 -10.46
CA ASP A 764 -23.75 21.71 -10.52
C ASP A 764 -22.37 21.31 -11.03
N VAL A 765 -22.02 21.79 -12.21
CA VAL A 765 -20.80 21.40 -12.91
C VAL A 765 -19.91 22.62 -13.21
N SER A 766 -18.60 22.49 -13.05
CA SER A 766 -17.60 23.47 -13.51
C SER A 766 -16.39 22.82 -14.18
N ALA A 767 -15.85 23.47 -15.21
CA ALA A 767 -14.70 23.00 -15.97
C ALA A 767 -13.38 23.15 -15.19
N GLY A 768 -12.44 22.25 -15.48
CA GLY A 768 -11.06 22.30 -15.00
C GLY A 768 -10.07 22.71 -16.10
N GLU A 769 -8.78 22.50 -15.81
CA GLU A 769 -7.68 22.79 -16.73
C GLU A 769 -7.55 21.76 -17.86
N THR A 770 -7.91 20.49 -17.62
CA THR A 770 -7.77 19.40 -18.61
C THR A 770 -9.08 19.13 -19.34
N PHE A 771 -10.19 19.07 -18.60
CA PHE A 771 -11.52 18.85 -19.17
C PHE A 771 -12.27 20.17 -19.33
N ASP A 772 -12.02 20.86 -20.44
CA ASP A 772 -12.51 22.22 -20.72
C ASP A 772 -13.54 22.32 -21.87
N ARG A 773 -13.89 21.19 -22.51
CA ARG A 773 -14.87 21.13 -23.63
C ARG A 773 -16.31 20.83 -23.22
N ASN A 774 -16.61 19.57 -22.92
CA ASN A 774 -17.95 19.13 -22.50
C ASN A 774 -17.86 18.15 -21.32
N VAL A 775 -18.97 18.00 -20.61
CA VAL A 775 -19.22 16.91 -19.68
C VAL A 775 -20.42 16.08 -20.16
N VAL A 776 -20.28 14.76 -20.09
CA VAL A 776 -21.32 13.78 -20.39
C VAL A 776 -21.64 13.02 -19.10
N VAL A 777 -22.85 13.18 -18.59
CA VAL A 777 -23.31 12.56 -17.36
C VAL A 777 -24.22 11.38 -17.66
N GLU A 778 -23.93 10.23 -17.05
CA GLU A 778 -24.70 8.99 -17.04
C GLU A 778 -25.45 8.88 -15.70
N LEU A 779 -26.72 9.30 -15.63
CA LEU A 779 -27.56 9.09 -14.45
C LEU A 779 -28.17 7.69 -14.50
N VAL A 780 -27.55 6.75 -13.77
CA VAL A 780 -27.93 5.33 -13.77
C VAL A 780 -29.09 5.05 -12.81
N ALA A 781 -29.81 3.94 -13.04
CA ALA A 781 -30.97 3.53 -12.25
C ALA A 781 -31.97 4.69 -12.02
N PHE A 782 -32.14 5.52 -13.04
CA PHE A 782 -33.03 6.68 -13.00
C PHE A 782 -34.51 6.25 -13.03
N GLY A 783 -34.80 5.09 -13.63
CA GLY A 783 -36.13 4.53 -13.76
C GLY A 783 -36.80 4.93 -15.07
N ASP A 784 -37.85 5.74 -14.99
CA ASP A 784 -38.62 6.18 -16.16
C ASP A 784 -38.00 7.39 -16.87
N ALA A 785 -38.43 7.63 -18.11
CA ALA A 785 -37.97 8.77 -18.90
C ALA A 785 -38.23 10.11 -18.17
N PRO A 786 -37.26 11.04 -18.16
CA PRO A 786 -37.42 12.32 -17.47
C PRO A 786 -38.56 13.13 -18.10
N SER A 787 -39.32 13.82 -17.26
CA SER A 787 -40.39 14.73 -17.68
C SER A 787 -39.82 16.08 -18.17
N HIS A 788 -38.66 16.47 -17.64
CA HIS A 788 -37.93 17.67 -18.03
C HIS A 788 -36.41 17.49 -17.84
N VAL A 789 -35.62 18.06 -18.75
CA VAL A 789 -34.17 18.25 -18.61
C VAL A 789 -33.84 19.66 -19.06
N GLY A 790 -33.14 20.44 -18.23
CA GLY A 790 -32.84 21.83 -18.55
C GLY A 790 -31.63 22.41 -17.83
N ILE A 791 -31.12 23.54 -18.33
CA ILE A 791 -30.03 24.34 -17.76
C ILE A 791 -30.58 25.75 -17.47
N GLY A 792 -30.80 26.08 -16.19
CA GLY A 792 -31.48 27.33 -15.83
C GLY A 792 -32.87 27.43 -16.47
N GLU A 793 -33.08 28.43 -17.34
CA GLU A 793 -34.35 28.60 -18.09
C GLU A 793 -34.37 27.84 -19.44
N LEU A 794 -33.26 27.23 -19.85
CA LEU A 794 -33.15 26.52 -21.13
C LEU A 794 -33.59 25.06 -20.99
N THR A 795 -34.59 24.63 -21.75
CA THR A 795 -34.90 23.20 -21.91
C THR A 795 -33.93 22.55 -22.90
N LEU A 796 -33.34 21.41 -22.54
CA LEU A 796 -32.52 20.62 -23.44
C LEU A 796 -33.39 19.75 -24.34
N GLU A 797 -32.98 19.58 -25.60
CA GLU A 797 -33.66 18.72 -26.56
C GLU A 797 -33.24 17.26 -26.39
N ALA A 798 -34.19 16.35 -26.58
CA ALA A 798 -33.91 14.91 -26.61
C ALA A 798 -33.25 14.53 -27.94
N ALA A 799 -32.14 13.78 -27.88
CA ALA A 799 -31.50 13.17 -29.04
C ALA A 799 -32.21 11.87 -29.44
N ASP A 800 -32.17 11.53 -30.73
CA ASP A 800 -32.78 10.30 -31.26
C ASP A 800 -32.05 9.01 -30.85
N SER A 801 -30.77 9.13 -30.47
CA SER A 801 -29.91 8.01 -30.04
C SER A 801 -28.72 8.53 -29.22
N LEU A 802 -28.05 7.64 -28.48
CA LEU A 802 -26.81 7.97 -27.78
C LEU A 802 -25.73 8.46 -28.75
N GLU A 803 -25.56 7.83 -29.91
CA GLU A 803 -24.61 8.26 -30.94
C GLU A 803 -24.91 9.69 -31.42
N ALA A 804 -26.18 10.03 -31.64
CA ALA A 804 -26.59 11.38 -32.02
C ALA A 804 -26.32 12.40 -30.91
N LEU A 805 -26.47 12.02 -29.63
CA LEU A 805 -26.10 12.87 -28.50
C LEU A 805 -24.59 13.12 -28.46
N LEU A 806 -23.79 12.04 -28.52
CA LEU A 806 -22.33 12.13 -28.37
C LEU A 806 -21.67 12.87 -29.53
N SER A 807 -22.16 12.71 -30.77
CA SER A 807 -21.68 13.47 -31.93
C SER A 807 -22.25 14.88 -32.05
N GLY A 808 -23.32 15.18 -31.31
CA GLY A 808 -24.02 16.46 -31.30
C GLY A 808 -23.46 17.48 -30.30
N GLY A 809 -24.24 18.56 -30.12
CA GLY A 809 -23.99 19.60 -29.11
C GLY A 809 -24.59 19.24 -27.75
N GLN A 810 -25.16 20.23 -27.07
CA GLN A 810 -25.84 20.01 -25.78
C GLN A 810 -27.20 19.34 -25.99
N GLY A 811 -27.58 18.42 -25.09
CA GLY A 811 -28.83 17.68 -25.19
C GLY A 811 -28.92 16.57 -24.15
N TYR A 812 -29.96 15.74 -24.25
CA TYR A 812 -30.07 14.53 -23.44
C TYR A 812 -30.57 13.33 -24.26
N TYR A 813 -30.32 12.12 -23.79
CA TYR A 813 -30.87 10.87 -24.31
C TYR A 813 -31.30 9.99 -23.14
N PHE A 814 -32.41 9.27 -23.29
CA PHE A 814 -32.86 8.32 -22.27
C PHE A 814 -32.87 6.91 -22.87
N ASP A 815 -32.14 6.01 -22.23
CA ASP A 815 -32.14 4.60 -22.57
C ASP A 815 -32.88 3.79 -21.49
N PRO A 816 -34.09 3.26 -21.78
CA PRO A 816 -34.85 2.48 -20.81
C PRO A 816 -34.27 1.10 -20.51
N LEU A 817 -33.32 0.59 -21.32
CA LEU A 817 -32.74 -0.74 -21.18
C LEU A 817 -31.36 -0.71 -20.51
N ASP A 818 -30.68 0.43 -20.57
CA ASP A 818 -29.36 0.61 -19.95
C ASP A 818 -29.50 0.84 -18.44
N ARG A 819 -28.89 -0.06 -17.64
CA ARG A 819 -28.72 0.05 -16.19
C ARG A 819 -29.96 0.53 -15.41
N GLY A 820 -31.11 -0.08 -15.67
CA GLY A 820 -32.36 0.25 -14.98
C GLY A 820 -32.97 1.61 -15.38
N GLY A 821 -32.67 2.07 -16.59
CA GLY A 821 -33.10 3.35 -17.15
C GLY A 821 -32.04 4.44 -16.92
N THR A 822 -31.25 4.74 -17.95
CA THR A 822 -30.15 5.71 -17.85
C THR A 822 -30.48 7.00 -18.60
N VAL A 823 -30.31 8.14 -17.93
CA VAL A 823 -30.40 9.47 -18.55
C VAL A 823 -28.98 9.95 -18.86
N TRP A 824 -28.67 10.09 -20.14
CA TRP A 824 -27.44 10.66 -20.65
C TRP A 824 -27.64 12.15 -20.87
N VAL A 825 -26.78 13.00 -20.31
CA VAL A 825 -26.85 14.46 -20.49
C VAL A 825 -25.50 14.98 -20.96
N LYS A 826 -25.46 15.62 -22.13
CA LYS A 826 -24.25 16.26 -22.65
C LYS A 826 -24.36 17.77 -22.51
N ILE A 827 -23.36 18.38 -21.87
CA ILE A 827 -23.32 19.80 -21.55
C ILE A 827 -21.98 20.35 -22.02
N ALA A 828 -22.00 21.43 -22.80
CA ALA A 828 -20.77 22.15 -23.12
C ALA A 828 -20.43 23.09 -21.98
N TRP A 829 -19.16 23.10 -21.57
CA TRP A 829 -18.72 23.98 -20.49
C TRP A 829 -18.96 25.44 -20.84
N ALA A 830 -19.43 26.21 -19.85
CA ALA A 830 -19.49 27.66 -19.88
C ALA A 830 -18.43 28.23 -18.94
N VAL A 831 -18.16 29.54 -19.05
CA VAL A 831 -17.16 30.24 -18.22
C VAL A 831 -17.53 30.22 -16.72
N ASP A 832 -18.81 30.01 -16.39
CA ASP A 832 -19.35 29.92 -15.03
C ASP A 832 -19.94 28.53 -14.76
N SER A 833 -20.13 28.18 -13.47
CA SER A 833 -20.82 26.96 -13.04
C SER A 833 -22.21 26.85 -13.68
N LEU A 834 -22.54 25.66 -14.19
CA LEU A 834 -23.85 25.37 -14.79
C LEU A 834 -24.72 24.57 -13.83
N HIS A 835 -25.97 24.99 -13.70
CA HIS A 835 -27.00 24.30 -12.92
C HIS A 835 -27.99 23.59 -13.84
N VAL A 836 -28.05 22.27 -13.75
CA VAL A 836 -28.90 21.39 -14.56
C VAL A 836 -30.02 20.84 -13.68
N THR A 837 -31.22 20.74 -14.22
CA THR A 837 -32.38 20.16 -13.54
C THR A 837 -32.94 19.01 -14.38
N ILE A 838 -33.16 17.86 -13.75
CA ILE A 838 -33.66 16.63 -14.37
C ILE A 838 -34.84 16.14 -13.52
N GLU A 839 -36.05 16.21 -14.05
CA GLU A 839 -37.27 15.89 -13.31
C GLU A 839 -37.79 14.50 -13.69
N ARG A 840 -38.13 13.68 -12.69
CA ARG A 840 -38.88 12.43 -12.89
C ARG A 840 -40.35 12.72 -13.23
N GLN A 841 -41.03 11.72 -13.80
CA GLN A 841 -42.47 11.80 -14.09
C GLN A 841 -43.36 11.71 -12.84
#